data_AF-A0A2H5XNL0-F1
#
_entry.id   AF-A0A2H5XNL0-F1
#
_cell.length_a   1.000
_cell.length_b   1.000
_cell.length_c   1.000
_cell.angle_alpha   90.00
_cell.angle_beta   90.00
_cell.angle_gamma   90.00
#
_symmetry.space_group_name_H-M   'P 1'
#
loop_
_entity.id
_entity.type
_entity.pdbx_description
1 polymer ?
#
loop_
_entity_poly.entity_id
_entity_poly.type
_entity_poly.pdbx_seq_one_letter_code
_entity_poly.pdbx_strand_id
1 'polypeptide(L)'
;MPKYIEEKFPIAFVNSISTPERIALKPVYMMHRIFGRRIGSVLRTILLSALKDADTDIEREFYSSHRNNPDTKDITILDPMAGGGTTLIEGSRLSAKVIGFEINPVPWFITKCELTIVNIEELENKFKHLEQNIGRKIKNMYETICPVCFSSAEIIYVFWIKVVDCVRCKRKIELFNDYIITYDKKGKNHFILCPICFNVFHIFREPHKEEKCPSCGHFFNPFQGSIKKNRIECPSCSVLFELVDALKSKNNPPEIKQFAIDGWCPKCRSRFIKPPDESDFALYEKIKQEFELNKDKLLFPRNPIPDGFNTNQMKKHNYKFWYQMFNERQLLSLSLLLSEIMKIEKEDIREIMLCAFSETLRSNNLFCYYDRRWAKQLTPLFARKDFAPVNFPLEQNIWGSKFGRGSFKQVFERILKAKKYNLSPFERKYIGKKIKRIYLDEKIGRSDWQIYCDDARNMDKYLKERVDLVVTDPPYFDSINYSEVYDFFYVWLRLALKNKYPWFEPETGRREGEAIENEIHGKKRENYKRILTEIFKKSAELLKDDGLFIFTFHDIEESAWMDMYEIVKQAGLSVVKIHFYHGENVSAGHYGGQKTVFDAIWVCKKDLARSQKYKNIQNHKNIDEIIGRVRSEVNILVDEILRSKFFKLNEEDLKVFVMGKTIEVGKDILTKEMFYKILTHLTVENMNLLNPKTQGDSSINLKRQLSLFVKFVKNK
;
A
#
# COMPACT_ATOMS: atom_id res chain seq x y z
N MET A 1 -0.55 -15.79 -35.56
CA MET A 1 -1.57 -14.71 -35.60
C MET A 1 -1.12 -13.61 -34.64
N PRO A 2 -1.53 -12.35 -34.83
CA PRO A 2 -1.28 -11.30 -33.84
C PRO A 2 -1.96 -11.65 -32.51
N LYS A 3 -1.30 -11.31 -31.39
CA LYS A 3 -1.89 -11.47 -30.06
C LYS A 3 -2.95 -10.41 -29.83
N TYR A 4 -3.95 -10.73 -29.00
CA TYR A 4 -5.07 -9.83 -28.72
C TYR A 4 -4.62 -8.43 -28.30
N ILE A 5 -3.64 -8.36 -27.40
CA ILE A 5 -3.13 -7.10 -26.87
C ILE A 5 -2.37 -6.25 -27.92
N GLU A 6 -1.98 -6.81 -29.06
CA GLU A 6 -1.35 -6.02 -30.13
C GLU A 6 -2.38 -5.16 -30.88
N GLU A 7 -3.66 -5.53 -30.84
CA GLU A 7 -4.73 -4.85 -31.58
C GLU A 7 -5.69 -4.10 -30.66
N LYS A 8 -6.13 -4.75 -29.56
CA LYS A 8 -7.21 -4.27 -28.70
C LYS A 8 -7.01 -4.69 -27.23
N PHE A 9 -7.74 -4.04 -26.34
CA PHE A 9 -7.79 -4.39 -24.91
C PHE A 9 -9.23 -4.22 -24.43
N PRO A 10 -9.79 -5.12 -23.59
CA PRO A 10 -11.21 -5.07 -23.25
C PRO A 10 -11.47 -4.09 -22.10
N ILE A 11 -11.29 -2.79 -22.37
CA ILE A 11 -11.23 -1.71 -21.35
C ILE A 11 -12.52 -1.66 -20.52
N ALA A 12 -13.68 -1.70 -21.19
CA ALA A 12 -14.97 -1.64 -20.51
C ALA A 12 -15.17 -2.81 -19.53
N PHE A 13 -14.76 -4.03 -19.93
CA PHE A 13 -14.81 -5.22 -19.09
C PHE A 13 -13.87 -5.09 -17.88
N VAL A 14 -12.59 -4.77 -18.11
CA VAL A 14 -11.57 -4.65 -17.05
C VAL A 14 -11.98 -3.61 -16.02
N ASN A 15 -12.44 -2.44 -16.46
CA ASN A 15 -12.86 -1.38 -15.57
C ASN A 15 -14.05 -1.78 -14.68
N SER A 16 -14.98 -2.59 -15.21
CA SER A 16 -16.16 -3.05 -14.48
C SER A 16 -15.81 -3.98 -13.31
N ILE A 17 -14.70 -4.72 -13.41
CA ILE A 17 -14.24 -5.69 -12.39
C ILE A 17 -13.14 -5.13 -11.48
N SER A 18 -12.26 -4.27 -11.99
CA SER A 18 -11.13 -3.74 -11.24
C SER A 18 -11.56 -2.68 -10.21
N THR A 19 -12.59 -1.87 -10.54
CA THR A 19 -13.13 -0.83 -9.64
C THR A 19 -13.60 -1.40 -8.29
N PRO A 20 -14.50 -2.40 -8.26
CA PRO A 20 -14.91 -3.01 -6.99
C PRO A 20 -13.80 -3.86 -6.34
N GLU A 21 -12.85 -4.42 -7.09
CA GLU A 21 -11.71 -5.14 -6.52
C GLU A 21 -10.79 -4.23 -5.69
N ARG A 22 -10.64 -2.95 -6.05
CA ARG A 22 -9.85 -1.97 -5.26
C ARG A 22 -10.37 -1.76 -3.85
N ILE A 23 -11.68 -1.82 -3.68
CA ILE A 23 -12.33 -1.68 -2.36
C ILE A 23 -12.12 -2.96 -1.53
N ALA A 24 -12.07 -4.11 -2.20
CA ALA A 24 -11.95 -5.42 -1.57
C ALA A 24 -10.97 -6.28 -2.37
N LEU A 25 -9.67 -6.15 -2.12
CA LEU A 25 -8.66 -6.93 -2.83
C LEU A 25 -8.91 -8.45 -2.72
N LYS A 26 -8.34 -9.23 -3.64
CA LYS A 26 -8.32 -10.70 -3.52
C LYS A 26 -7.55 -11.09 -2.25
N PRO A 27 -7.91 -12.20 -1.58
CA PRO A 27 -7.32 -12.57 -0.29
C PRO A 27 -5.79 -12.60 -0.28
N VAL A 28 -5.15 -13.13 -1.34
CA VAL A 28 -3.69 -13.17 -1.48
C VAL A 28 -3.06 -11.78 -1.35
N TYR A 29 -3.64 -10.77 -2.01
CA TYR A 29 -3.13 -9.40 -1.97
C TYR A 29 -3.39 -8.67 -0.66
N MET A 30 -4.10 -9.29 0.28
CA MET A 30 -4.36 -8.76 1.60
C MET A 30 -3.41 -9.33 2.67
N MET A 31 -2.48 -10.24 2.33
CA MET A 31 -1.56 -10.81 3.32
C MET A 31 -0.76 -9.71 4.04
N HIS A 32 -0.15 -8.81 3.28
CA HIS A 32 0.60 -7.67 3.77
C HIS A 32 0.26 -6.41 2.97
N ARG A 33 0.41 -5.22 3.56
CA ARG A 33 0.37 -3.97 2.80
C ARG A 33 1.62 -3.87 1.93
N ILE A 34 1.43 -3.89 0.62
CA ILE A 34 2.44 -3.49 -0.36
C ILE A 34 2.00 -2.17 -0.99
N PHE A 35 2.95 -1.27 -1.21
CA PHE A 35 2.71 0.00 -1.89
C PHE A 35 2.96 -0.13 -3.40
N GLY A 36 2.15 0.54 -4.21
CA GLY A 36 2.28 0.51 -5.67
C GLY A 36 1.83 -0.80 -6.35
N ARG A 37 1.18 -1.71 -5.62
CA ARG A 37 0.72 -2.99 -6.17
C ARG A 37 -0.49 -2.82 -7.09
N ARG A 38 -0.35 -3.25 -8.36
CA ARG A 38 -1.44 -3.33 -9.33
C ARG A 38 -2.54 -4.32 -8.98
N ILE A 39 -3.77 -4.01 -9.41
CA ILE A 39 -4.96 -4.86 -9.25
C ILE A 39 -4.85 -6.17 -10.05
N GLY A 40 -5.15 -7.30 -9.39
CA GLY A 40 -4.98 -8.63 -9.97
C GLY A 40 -5.87 -8.90 -11.19
N SER A 41 -7.12 -8.41 -11.22
CA SER A 41 -7.96 -8.54 -12.44
C SER A 41 -7.35 -7.84 -13.65
N VAL A 42 -6.73 -6.68 -13.48
CA VAL A 42 -6.07 -5.96 -14.58
C VAL A 42 -4.90 -6.79 -15.12
N LEU A 43 -4.01 -7.24 -14.24
CA LEU A 43 -2.84 -8.03 -14.64
C LEU A 43 -3.24 -9.36 -15.27
N ARG A 44 -4.24 -10.05 -14.72
CA ARG A 44 -4.78 -11.26 -15.33
C ARG A 44 -5.27 -10.99 -16.75
N THR A 45 -5.98 -9.89 -16.99
CA THR A 45 -6.41 -9.53 -18.35
C THR A 45 -5.23 -9.20 -19.27
N ILE A 46 -4.22 -8.47 -18.79
CA ILE A 46 -3.00 -8.19 -19.57
C ILE A 46 -2.34 -9.50 -20.00
N LEU A 47 -2.14 -10.45 -19.07
CA LEU A 47 -1.52 -11.75 -19.36
C LEU A 47 -2.34 -12.55 -20.36
N LEU A 48 -3.67 -12.64 -20.18
CA LEU A 48 -4.54 -13.34 -21.12
C LEU A 48 -4.51 -12.70 -22.51
N SER A 49 -4.60 -11.37 -22.60
CA SER A 49 -4.53 -10.67 -23.88
C SER A 49 -3.16 -10.79 -24.56
N ALA A 50 -2.08 -10.98 -23.80
CA ALA A 50 -0.74 -11.20 -24.33
C ALA A 50 -0.53 -12.62 -24.87
N LEU A 51 -1.19 -13.62 -24.27
CA LEU A 51 -1.00 -15.03 -24.62
C LEU A 51 -2.01 -15.53 -25.67
N LYS A 52 -3.21 -14.94 -25.69
CA LYS A 52 -4.31 -15.34 -26.60
C LYS A 52 -4.29 -14.58 -27.92
N ASP A 53 -4.82 -15.23 -28.94
CA ASP A 53 -4.92 -14.68 -30.30
C ASP A 53 -6.03 -13.63 -30.42
N ALA A 54 -5.95 -12.75 -31.41
CA ALA A 54 -6.78 -11.55 -31.51
C ALA A 54 -8.30 -11.78 -31.64
N ASP A 55 -8.73 -12.95 -32.11
CA ASP A 55 -10.13 -13.34 -32.23
C ASP A 55 -10.71 -13.95 -30.94
N THR A 56 -9.87 -14.19 -29.91
CA THR A 56 -10.30 -14.80 -28.65
C THR A 56 -11.23 -13.89 -27.84
N ASP A 57 -12.28 -14.47 -27.24
CA ASP A 57 -13.11 -13.81 -26.23
C ASP A 57 -12.41 -13.78 -24.86
N ILE A 58 -11.71 -12.67 -24.59
CA ILE A 58 -10.95 -12.48 -23.34
C ILE A 58 -11.86 -12.42 -22.11
N GLU A 59 -13.11 -11.93 -22.22
CA GLU A 59 -14.03 -11.93 -21.07
C GLU A 59 -14.41 -13.37 -20.68
N ARG A 60 -14.68 -14.22 -21.68
CA ARG A 60 -14.93 -15.65 -21.43
C ARG A 60 -13.69 -16.32 -20.86
N GLU A 61 -12.52 -16.14 -21.47
CA GLU A 61 -11.26 -16.73 -20.98
C GLU A 61 -10.97 -16.28 -19.54
N PHE A 62 -11.21 -15.02 -19.18
CA PHE A 62 -10.99 -14.52 -17.81
C PHE A 62 -11.65 -15.39 -16.72
N TYR A 63 -12.85 -15.91 -17.00
CA TYR A 63 -13.64 -16.78 -16.12
C TYR A 63 -13.49 -18.28 -16.41
N SER A 64 -12.54 -18.67 -17.26
CA SER A 64 -12.17 -20.07 -17.54
C SER A 64 -10.94 -20.49 -16.71
N SER A 65 -10.81 -21.80 -16.45
CA SER A 65 -9.58 -22.35 -15.86
C SER A 65 -8.52 -22.53 -16.95
N HIS A 66 -7.26 -22.27 -16.58
CA HIS A 66 -6.09 -22.38 -17.46
C HIS A 66 -5.13 -23.50 -17.06
N ARG A 67 -5.53 -24.39 -16.15
CA ARG A 67 -4.65 -25.44 -15.62
C ARG A 67 -4.04 -26.35 -16.69
N ASN A 68 -4.80 -26.64 -17.73
CA ASN A 68 -4.39 -27.52 -18.84
C ASN A 68 -4.39 -26.75 -20.18
N ASN A 69 -4.28 -25.42 -20.14
CA ASN A 69 -4.39 -24.60 -21.34
C ASN A 69 -3.02 -24.55 -22.04
N PRO A 70 -2.89 -25.04 -23.29
CA PRO A 70 -1.61 -25.11 -23.97
C PRO A 70 -1.02 -23.73 -24.27
N ASP A 71 -1.84 -22.68 -24.34
CA ASP A 71 -1.39 -21.30 -24.60
C ASP A 71 -0.73 -20.65 -23.39
N THR A 72 -0.89 -21.23 -22.19
CA THR A 72 -0.40 -20.65 -20.93
C THR A 72 0.48 -21.61 -20.16
N LYS A 73 0.32 -22.93 -20.37
CA LYS A 73 1.18 -23.96 -19.80
C LYS A 73 2.55 -23.93 -20.46
N ASP A 74 3.60 -24.12 -19.66
CA ASP A 74 5.01 -24.17 -20.10
C ASP A 74 5.55 -22.85 -20.71
N ILE A 75 4.75 -21.78 -20.69
CA ILE A 75 5.18 -20.40 -20.98
C ILE A 75 5.98 -19.85 -19.81
N THR A 76 7.11 -19.20 -20.10
CA THR A 76 7.92 -18.49 -19.11
C THR A 76 7.67 -16.99 -19.16
N ILE A 77 7.15 -16.45 -18.05
CA ILE A 77 6.85 -15.03 -17.87
C ILE A 77 7.88 -14.40 -16.93
N LEU A 78 8.53 -13.33 -17.37
CA LEU A 78 9.50 -12.57 -16.60
C LEU A 78 8.91 -11.24 -16.13
N ASP A 79 9.06 -10.95 -14.84
CA ASP A 79 8.84 -9.64 -14.25
C ASP A 79 10.16 -9.11 -13.64
N PRO A 80 10.92 -8.27 -14.37
CA PRO A 80 12.19 -7.74 -13.88
C PRO A 80 12.05 -6.75 -12.72
N MET A 81 10.85 -6.27 -12.39
CA MET A 81 10.61 -5.33 -11.30
C MET A 81 9.34 -5.75 -10.58
N ALA A 82 9.39 -6.95 -9.99
CA ALA A 82 8.22 -7.66 -9.51
C ALA A 82 7.42 -6.85 -8.50
N GLY A 83 8.06 -6.00 -7.68
CA GLY A 83 7.39 -5.12 -6.75
C GLY A 83 6.43 -5.90 -5.86
N GLY A 84 5.14 -5.68 -6.05
CA GLY A 84 4.10 -6.41 -5.34
C GLY A 84 3.80 -7.82 -5.83
N GLY A 85 4.50 -8.36 -6.80
CA GLY A 85 4.36 -9.73 -7.28
C GLY A 85 3.07 -10.05 -8.02
N THR A 86 2.25 -9.06 -8.39
CA THR A 86 0.95 -9.29 -9.04
C THR A 86 1.11 -10.09 -10.34
N THR A 87 2.13 -9.79 -11.15
CA THR A 87 2.45 -10.54 -12.37
C THR A 87 2.73 -12.01 -12.07
N LEU A 88 3.57 -12.28 -11.06
CA LEU A 88 3.94 -13.64 -10.67
C LEU A 88 2.71 -14.42 -10.14
N ILE A 89 1.89 -13.77 -9.33
CA ILE A 89 0.69 -14.38 -8.74
C ILE A 89 -0.34 -14.72 -9.82
N GLU A 90 -0.70 -13.76 -10.68
CA GLU A 90 -1.67 -14.02 -11.76
C GLU A 90 -1.10 -14.93 -12.84
N GLY A 91 0.18 -14.84 -13.17
CA GLY A 91 0.86 -15.75 -14.11
C GLY A 91 0.89 -17.19 -13.59
N SER A 92 1.16 -17.39 -12.30
CA SER A 92 1.14 -18.73 -11.69
C SER A 92 -0.26 -19.37 -11.77
N ARG A 93 -1.33 -18.57 -11.67
CA ARG A 93 -2.70 -19.06 -11.85
C ARG A 93 -3.00 -19.54 -13.26
N LEU A 94 -2.30 -18.98 -14.25
CA LEU A 94 -2.37 -19.42 -15.64
C LEU A 94 -1.51 -20.67 -15.91
N SER A 95 -0.90 -21.25 -14.87
CA SER A 95 0.05 -22.37 -14.97
C SER A 95 1.33 -22.06 -15.76
N ALA A 96 1.63 -20.77 -15.93
CA ALA A 96 2.90 -20.33 -16.48
C ALA A 96 4.03 -20.52 -15.45
N LYS A 97 5.25 -20.71 -15.97
CA LYS A 97 6.47 -20.53 -15.21
C LYS A 97 6.70 -19.04 -15.01
N VAL A 98 6.83 -18.58 -13.77
CA VAL A 98 6.98 -17.14 -13.48
C VAL A 98 8.31 -16.87 -12.81
N ILE A 99 9.02 -15.85 -13.29
CA ILE A 99 10.33 -15.45 -12.77
C ILE A 99 10.29 -13.97 -12.45
N GLY A 100 10.63 -13.60 -11.23
CA GLY A 100 10.61 -12.22 -10.75
C GLY A 100 11.94 -11.76 -10.19
N PHE A 101 12.23 -10.48 -10.35
CA PHE A 101 13.32 -9.78 -9.67
C PHE A 101 12.76 -8.65 -8.83
N GLU A 102 13.17 -8.57 -7.58
CA GLU A 102 12.81 -7.47 -6.69
C GLU A 102 14.04 -7.08 -5.86
N ILE A 103 14.48 -5.84 -6.02
CA ILE A 103 15.72 -5.39 -5.38
C ILE A 103 15.55 -5.17 -3.87
N ASN A 104 14.33 -4.85 -3.40
CA ASN A 104 14.05 -4.60 -2.00
C ASN A 104 13.66 -5.90 -1.25
N PRO A 105 14.35 -6.25 -0.15
CA PRO A 105 14.11 -7.46 0.64
C PRO A 105 12.68 -7.66 1.14
N VAL A 106 11.96 -6.58 1.46
CA VAL A 106 10.62 -6.66 2.07
C VAL A 106 9.55 -7.10 1.07
N PRO A 107 9.31 -6.39 -0.05
CA PRO A 107 8.39 -6.85 -1.08
C PRO A 107 8.80 -8.23 -1.64
N TRP A 108 10.11 -8.49 -1.81
CA TRP A 108 10.60 -9.83 -2.16
C TRP A 108 10.07 -10.91 -1.20
N PHE A 109 10.26 -10.71 0.12
CA PHE A 109 9.85 -11.67 1.14
C PHE A 109 8.33 -11.84 1.18
N ILE A 110 7.57 -10.75 1.01
CA ILE A 110 6.10 -10.81 0.99
C ILE A 110 5.61 -11.58 -0.22
N THR A 111 6.16 -11.33 -1.42
CA THR A 111 5.75 -12.05 -2.63
C THR A 111 6.16 -13.53 -2.58
N LYS A 112 7.35 -13.85 -2.06
CA LYS A 112 7.73 -15.24 -1.73
C LYS A 112 6.68 -15.88 -0.82
N CYS A 113 6.30 -15.19 0.26
CA CYS A 113 5.27 -15.66 1.15
C CYS A 113 3.96 -15.86 0.40
N GLU A 114 3.49 -14.93 -0.42
CA GLU A 114 2.22 -15.03 -1.17
C GLU A 114 2.19 -16.22 -2.14
N LEU A 115 3.29 -16.52 -2.83
CA LEU A 115 3.43 -17.67 -3.72
C LEU A 115 3.60 -19.00 -2.97
N THR A 116 4.16 -19.01 -1.76
CA THR A 116 4.39 -20.26 -1.03
C THR A 116 3.09 -20.97 -0.66
N ILE A 117 2.94 -22.23 -1.09
CA ILE A 117 1.84 -23.12 -0.67
C ILE A 117 2.25 -23.81 0.63
N VAL A 118 1.33 -23.85 1.60
CA VAL A 118 1.54 -24.51 2.90
C VAL A 118 0.38 -25.44 3.23
N ASN A 119 0.64 -26.41 4.10
CA ASN A 119 -0.42 -27.20 4.71
C ASN A 119 -1.25 -26.31 5.66
N ILE A 120 -2.55 -26.18 5.36
CA ILE A 120 -3.47 -25.28 6.06
C ILE A 120 -3.70 -25.73 7.51
N GLU A 121 -3.88 -27.04 7.72
CA GLU A 121 -4.13 -27.60 9.04
C GLU A 121 -2.91 -27.42 9.95
N GLU A 122 -1.72 -27.66 9.41
CA GLU A 122 -0.46 -27.45 10.13
C GLU A 122 -0.28 -25.97 10.51
N LEU A 123 -0.55 -25.05 9.59
CA LEU A 123 -0.49 -23.60 9.84
C LEU A 123 -1.48 -23.19 10.96
N GLU A 124 -2.71 -23.68 10.92
CA GLU A 124 -3.73 -23.44 11.95
C GLU A 124 -3.31 -24.03 13.30
N ASN A 125 -2.74 -25.23 13.33
CA ASN A 125 -2.29 -25.89 14.55
C ASN A 125 -1.12 -25.15 15.19
N LYS A 126 -0.15 -24.67 14.40
CA LYS A 126 0.94 -23.83 14.92
C LYS A 126 0.41 -22.49 15.47
N PHE A 127 -0.59 -21.88 14.83
CA PHE A 127 -1.22 -20.68 15.39
C PHE A 127 -1.92 -20.96 16.72
N LYS A 128 -2.68 -22.05 16.84
CA LYS A 128 -3.34 -22.44 18.10
C LYS A 128 -2.32 -22.65 19.21
N HIS A 129 -1.18 -23.26 18.91
CA HIS A 129 -0.08 -23.42 19.87
C HIS A 129 0.48 -22.07 20.33
N LEU A 130 0.72 -21.13 19.40
CA LEU A 130 1.08 -19.76 19.75
C LEU A 130 0.01 -19.09 20.62
N GLU A 131 -1.28 -19.28 20.31
CA GLU A 131 -2.39 -18.70 21.08
C GLU A 131 -2.43 -19.18 22.53
N GLN A 132 -2.22 -20.49 22.73
CA GLN A 132 -2.24 -21.12 24.05
C GLN A 132 -1.03 -20.72 24.92
N ASN A 133 0.10 -20.43 24.29
CA ASN A 133 1.34 -20.06 24.95
C ASN A 133 1.54 -18.54 24.97
N ILE A 134 2.29 -18.02 23.99
CA ILE A 134 2.70 -16.62 24.00
C ILE A 134 1.53 -15.65 23.84
N GLY A 135 0.48 -16.06 23.12
CA GLY A 135 -0.73 -15.26 22.93
C GLY A 135 -1.46 -15.00 24.23
N ARG A 136 -1.55 -15.99 25.13
CA ARG A 136 -2.11 -15.79 26.47
C ARG A 136 -1.26 -14.83 27.29
N LYS A 137 0.07 -14.99 27.29
CA LYS A 137 0.98 -14.07 28.01
C LYS A 137 0.83 -12.63 27.51
N ILE A 138 0.76 -12.41 26.20
CA ILE A 138 0.55 -11.07 25.62
C ILE A 138 -0.84 -10.54 26.02
N LYS A 139 -1.91 -11.33 25.94
CA LYS A 139 -3.26 -10.87 26.36
C LYS A 139 -3.28 -10.42 27.81
N ASN A 140 -2.58 -11.10 28.71
CA ASN A 140 -2.49 -10.71 30.13
C ASN A 140 -1.84 -9.32 30.33
N MET A 141 -1.00 -8.87 29.38
CA MET A 141 -0.42 -7.51 29.40
C MET A 141 -1.44 -6.42 29.02
N TYR A 142 -2.62 -6.82 28.58
CA TYR A 142 -3.74 -5.99 28.12
C TYR A 142 -5.02 -6.29 28.91
N GLU A 143 -4.89 -6.57 30.21
CA GLU A 143 -6.02 -6.70 31.14
C GLU A 143 -6.31 -5.36 31.83
N THR A 144 -7.58 -5.16 32.21
CA THR A 144 -8.05 -4.00 32.97
C THR A 144 -9.30 -4.39 33.78
N ILE A 145 -9.80 -3.50 34.62
CA ILE A 145 -11.03 -3.73 35.41
C ILE A 145 -12.22 -3.02 34.76
N CYS A 146 -13.34 -3.74 34.62
CA CYS A 146 -14.58 -3.16 34.12
C CYS A 146 -15.12 -2.12 35.11
N PRO A 147 -15.43 -0.88 34.68
CA PRO A 147 -15.93 0.16 35.58
C PRO A 147 -17.39 -0.05 36.01
N VAL A 148 -18.08 -1.06 35.46
CA VAL A 148 -19.49 -1.35 35.73
C VAL A 148 -19.64 -2.53 36.70
N CYS A 149 -18.98 -3.65 36.42
CA CYS A 149 -19.13 -4.88 37.22
C CYS A 149 -17.89 -5.28 38.01
N PHE A 150 -16.84 -4.45 37.95
CA PHE A 150 -15.57 -4.64 38.67
C PHE A 150 -14.87 -5.99 38.41
N SER A 151 -15.27 -6.69 37.35
CA SER A 151 -14.64 -7.94 36.91
C SER A 151 -13.53 -7.65 35.90
N SER A 152 -12.61 -8.61 35.71
CA SER A 152 -11.57 -8.51 34.69
C SER A 152 -12.16 -8.30 33.29
N ALA A 153 -11.52 -7.42 32.52
CA ALA A 153 -11.89 -7.00 31.19
C ALA A 153 -10.64 -6.89 30.30
N GLU A 154 -10.87 -6.87 29.00
CA GLU A 154 -9.80 -6.79 27.99
C GLU A 154 -9.63 -5.35 27.52
N ILE A 155 -8.38 -4.88 27.47
CA ILE A 155 -8.03 -3.64 26.79
C ILE A 155 -8.12 -3.89 25.27
N ILE A 156 -8.91 -3.05 24.59
CA ILE A 156 -8.93 -2.93 23.13
C ILE A 156 -7.85 -1.92 22.72
N TYR A 157 -7.92 -0.71 23.29
CA TYR A 157 -7.00 0.38 23.02
C TYR A 157 -6.56 1.11 24.30
N VAL A 158 -5.32 1.61 24.30
CA VAL A 158 -4.84 2.60 25.27
C VAL A 158 -4.56 3.90 24.53
N PHE A 159 -5.16 4.98 25.01
CA PHE A 159 -4.96 6.32 24.48
C PHE A 159 -3.79 7.00 25.19
N TRP A 160 -2.83 7.45 24.39
CA TRP A 160 -1.64 8.14 24.85
C TRP A 160 -1.64 9.59 24.37
N ILE A 161 -1.01 10.47 25.14
CA ILE A 161 -0.78 11.87 24.76
C ILE A 161 0.69 12.19 24.85
N LYS A 162 1.23 12.90 23.85
CA LYS A 162 2.60 13.43 23.90
C LYS A 162 2.71 14.61 24.86
N VAL A 163 3.85 14.71 25.53
CA VAL A 163 4.13 15.71 26.55
C VAL A 163 5.45 16.42 26.23
N VAL A 164 5.44 17.75 26.31
CA VAL A 164 6.62 18.61 26.12
C VAL A 164 6.77 19.59 27.28
N ASP A 165 7.96 20.17 27.43
CA ASP A 165 8.20 21.19 28.44
C ASP A 165 7.93 22.58 27.87
N CYS A 166 7.26 23.43 28.65
CA CYS A 166 7.11 24.84 28.32
C CYS A 166 8.46 25.51 28.16
N VAL A 167 8.69 26.21 27.05
CA VAL A 167 9.98 26.90 26.80
C VAL A 167 10.32 27.95 27.86
N ARG A 168 9.29 28.54 28.51
CA ARG A 168 9.43 29.56 29.56
C ARG A 168 9.39 29.00 30.98
N CYS A 169 8.26 28.46 31.43
CA CYS A 169 8.08 28.04 32.82
C CYS A 169 8.50 26.58 33.11
N LYS A 170 8.97 25.84 32.09
CA LYS A 170 9.43 24.44 32.18
C LYS A 170 8.41 23.41 32.67
N ARG A 171 7.17 23.79 32.96
CA ARG A 171 6.09 22.85 33.28
C ARG A 171 5.76 21.97 32.07
N LYS A 172 5.39 20.72 32.34
CA LYS A 172 4.94 19.76 31.34
C LYS A 172 3.59 20.18 30.74
N ILE A 173 3.44 19.99 29.44
CA ILE A 173 2.25 20.31 28.66
C ILE A 173 1.87 19.08 27.83
N GLU A 174 0.73 18.49 28.12
CA GLU A 174 0.10 17.47 27.27
C GLU A 174 -0.44 18.12 25.99
N LEU A 175 -0.10 17.57 24.82
CA LEU A 175 -0.37 18.16 23.50
C LEU A 175 -1.78 17.87 22.98
N PHE A 176 -2.81 18.24 23.75
CA PHE A 176 -4.20 18.08 23.34
C PHE A 176 -4.60 19.08 22.23
N ASN A 177 -5.16 18.62 21.11
CA ASN A 177 -5.87 19.48 20.15
C ASN A 177 -7.25 19.92 20.67
N ASP A 178 -7.93 18.97 21.33
CA ASP A 178 -9.23 19.08 21.97
C ASP A 178 -9.32 18.02 23.09
N TYR A 179 -10.38 18.08 23.89
CA TYR A 179 -10.63 17.18 25.01
C TYR A 179 -11.79 16.20 24.73
N ILE A 180 -12.14 15.99 23.46
CA ILE A 180 -13.20 15.06 23.04
C ILE A 180 -12.52 13.76 22.60
N ILE A 181 -12.63 12.68 23.36
CA ILE A 181 -11.95 11.42 23.04
C ILE A 181 -12.56 10.76 21.79
N THR A 182 -13.88 10.58 21.80
CA THR A 182 -14.68 10.00 20.71
C THR A 182 -16.15 10.37 20.87
N TYR A 183 -16.93 10.19 19.80
CA TYR A 183 -18.37 10.40 19.80
C TYR A 183 -19.11 9.38 18.93
N ASP A 184 -20.44 9.31 19.05
CA ASP A 184 -21.24 8.44 18.19
C ASP A 184 -21.50 9.01 16.78
N LYS A 185 -22.00 8.18 15.85
CA LYS A 185 -22.19 8.64 14.44
C LYS A 185 -23.27 9.73 14.32
N LYS A 186 -24.15 9.84 15.32
CA LYS A 186 -25.23 10.81 15.33
C LYS A 186 -24.82 12.11 16.05
N GLY A 187 -23.60 12.18 16.59
CA GLY A 187 -23.14 13.30 17.42
C GLY A 187 -23.92 13.43 18.73
N LYS A 188 -24.60 12.38 19.20
CA LYS A 188 -25.47 12.43 20.39
C LYS A 188 -24.81 11.90 21.65
N ASN A 189 -23.67 11.23 21.51
CA ASN A 189 -22.94 10.60 22.61
C ASN A 189 -21.48 11.00 22.52
N HIS A 190 -20.91 11.61 23.56
CA HIS A 190 -19.52 12.08 23.59
C HIS A 190 -18.80 11.59 24.84
N PHE A 191 -17.57 11.11 24.67
CA PHE A 191 -16.63 10.86 25.76
C PHE A 191 -15.68 12.03 25.86
N ILE A 192 -15.69 12.72 27.00
CA ILE A 192 -14.92 13.94 27.26
C ILE A 192 -13.86 13.65 28.33
N LEU A 193 -12.68 14.21 28.14
CA LEU A 193 -11.58 14.22 29.09
C LEU A 193 -11.57 15.54 29.86
N CYS A 194 -11.44 15.52 31.19
CA CYS A 194 -11.16 16.74 31.95
C CYS A 194 -9.66 17.11 31.87
N PRO A 195 -9.29 18.36 31.53
CA PRO A 195 -7.89 18.79 31.47
C PRO A 195 -7.17 18.85 32.82
N ILE A 196 -7.92 18.90 33.93
CA ILE A 196 -7.36 19.07 35.28
C ILE A 196 -7.21 17.72 35.99
N CYS A 197 -8.32 16.98 36.15
CA CYS A 197 -8.32 15.73 36.90
C CYS A 197 -8.18 14.47 36.02
N PHE A 198 -8.11 14.61 34.69
CA PHE A 198 -8.05 13.49 33.75
C PHE A 198 -9.21 12.49 33.82
N ASN A 199 -10.29 12.84 34.54
CA ASN A 199 -11.50 12.02 34.53
C ASN A 199 -12.09 11.95 33.11
N VAL A 200 -12.48 10.75 32.70
CA VAL A 200 -13.23 10.52 31.46
C VAL A 200 -14.70 10.33 31.81
N PHE A 201 -15.56 11.15 31.22
CA PHE A 201 -16.99 11.09 31.45
C PHE A 201 -17.77 11.10 30.14
N HIS A 202 -18.98 10.54 30.20
CA HIS A 202 -19.86 10.37 29.05
C HIS A 202 -21.03 11.34 29.14
N ILE A 203 -21.31 12.05 28.04
CA ILE A 203 -22.48 12.92 27.91
C ILE A 203 -23.35 12.49 26.73
N PHE A 204 -24.67 12.62 26.90
CA PHE A 204 -25.70 12.22 25.93
C PHE A 204 -26.27 13.44 25.17
N ARG A 205 -25.40 14.40 24.84
CA ARG A 205 -25.71 15.62 24.07
C ARG A 205 -24.47 16.13 23.36
N GLU A 206 -24.63 17.18 22.55
CA GLU A 206 -23.47 17.94 22.04
C GLU A 206 -22.76 18.69 23.18
N PRO A 207 -21.42 18.73 23.19
CA PRO A 207 -20.67 19.50 24.17
C PRO A 207 -20.88 21.01 23.95
N HIS A 208 -21.06 21.75 25.04
CA HIS A 208 -21.07 23.19 25.08
C HIS A 208 -19.64 23.73 25.02
N LYS A 209 -19.47 25.03 24.74
CA LYS A 209 -18.16 25.71 24.79
C LYS A 209 -17.60 25.84 26.21
N GLU A 210 -18.40 25.50 27.20
CA GLU A 210 -18.02 25.47 28.61
C GLU A 210 -18.70 24.26 29.25
N GLU A 211 -17.92 23.24 29.57
CA GLU A 211 -18.36 22.00 30.22
C GLU A 211 -17.83 21.92 31.64
N LYS A 212 -18.69 21.48 32.57
CA LYS A 212 -18.31 21.22 33.96
C LYS A 212 -17.89 19.77 34.12
N CYS A 213 -16.68 19.54 34.62
CA CYS A 213 -16.25 18.20 34.99
C CYS A 213 -17.09 17.68 36.16
N PRO A 214 -17.72 16.48 36.07
CA PRO A 214 -18.53 15.93 37.16
C PRO A 214 -17.71 15.46 38.35
N SER A 215 -16.40 15.25 38.18
CA SER A 215 -15.52 14.74 39.24
C SER A 215 -14.87 15.87 40.06
N CYS A 216 -14.23 16.85 39.40
CA CYS A 216 -13.53 17.94 40.09
C CYS A 216 -14.25 19.30 40.05
N GLY A 217 -15.38 19.40 39.33
CA GLY A 217 -16.16 20.64 39.22
C GLY A 217 -15.56 21.72 38.32
N HIS A 218 -14.37 21.52 37.74
CA HIS A 218 -13.72 22.48 36.86
C HIS A 218 -14.50 22.72 35.56
N PHE A 219 -14.60 23.98 35.15
CA PHE A 219 -15.20 24.40 33.88
C PHE A 219 -14.13 24.59 32.80
N PHE A 220 -14.35 24.06 31.61
CA PHE A 220 -13.39 24.15 30.50
C PHE A 220 -14.07 24.06 29.13
N ASN A 221 -13.39 24.54 28.09
CA ASN A 221 -13.86 24.39 26.71
C ASN A 221 -13.35 23.06 26.11
N PRO A 222 -14.23 22.07 25.83
CA PRO A 222 -13.80 20.77 25.31
C PRO A 222 -13.22 20.83 23.89
N PHE A 223 -13.43 21.92 23.15
CA PHE A 223 -12.94 22.12 21.79
C PHE A 223 -11.58 22.82 21.71
N GLN A 224 -11.03 23.27 22.84
CA GLN A 224 -9.79 24.05 22.89
C GLN A 224 -8.73 23.34 23.73
N GLY A 225 -7.84 22.61 23.06
CA GLY A 225 -6.67 22.02 23.70
C GLY A 225 -5.46 22.98 23.77
N SER A 226 -4.33 22.44 24.22
CA SER A 226 -3.06 23.18 24.38
C SER A 226 -2.28 23.38 23.06
N ILE A 227 -2.62 22.64 21.99
CA ILE A 227 -1.93 22.75 20.70
C ILE A 227 -2.91 22.90 19.54
N LYS A 228 -2.58 23.78 18.59
CA LYS A 228 -3.30 23.92 17.31
C LYS A 228 -2.29 23.94 16.16
N LYS A 229 -2.37 22.94 15.28
CA LYS A 229 -1.31 22.66 14.29
C LYS A 229 0.02 22.43 15.01
N ASN A 230 0.97 23.35 14.88
CA ASN A 230 2.28 23.28 15.53
C ASN A 230 2.45 24.33 16.65
N ARG A 231 1.43 25.17 16.92
CA ARG A 231 1.48 26.21 17.94
C ARG A 231 0.93 25.73 19.26
N ILE A 232 1.72 25.87 20.31
CA ILE A 232 1.41 25.47 21.67
C ILE A 232 1.12 26.71 22.50
N GLU A 233 0.06 26.67 23.28
CA GLU A 233 -0.23 27.61 24.35
C GLU A 233 -0.03 26.90 25.69
N CYS A 234 0.87 27.44 26.53
CA CYS A 234 1.11 26.86 27.85
C CYS A 234 -0.08 27.13 28.80
N PRO A 235 -0.78 26.11 29.32
CA PRO A 235 -1.94 26.32 30.20
C PRO A 235 -1.58 27.00 31.55
N SER A 236 -0.30 26.97 31.94
CA SER A 236 0.16 27.52 33.22
C SER A 236 0.61 28.97 33.16
N CYS A 237 1.08 29.45 32.00
CA CYS A 237 1.63 30.80 31.91
C CYS A 237 1.23 31.54 30.62
N SER A 238 0.49 30.88 29.73
CA SER A 238 -0.06 31.46 28.49
C SER A 238 0.99 31.90 27.46
N VAL A 239 2.26 31.46 27.60
CA VAL A 239 3.24 31.68 26.53
C VAL A 239 2.87 30.86 25.29
N LEU A 240 2.97 31.48 24.13
CA LEU A 240 2.80 30.86 22.82
C LEU A 240 4.17 30.54 22.22
N PHE A 241 4.34 29.33 21.69
CA PHE A 241 5.58 28.89 21.05
C PHE A 241 5.30 27.77 20.03
N GLU A 242 6.24 27.52 19.11
CA GLU A 242 6.12 26.44 18.14
C GLU A 242 6.64 25.13 18.74
N LEU A 243 6.04 23.99 18.32
CA LEU A 243 6.41 22.66 18.79
C LEU A 243 7.91 22.39 18.60
N VAL A 244 8.48 22.82 17.47
CA VAL A 244 9.91 22.64 17.19
C VAL A 244 10.80 23.27 18.28
N ASP A 245 10.40 24.39 18.87
CA ASP A 245 11.18 25.05 19.92
C ASP A 245 11.17 24.26 21.23
N ALA A 246 10.04 23.61 21.53
CA ALA A 246 9.94 22.68 22.65
C ALA A 246 10.90 21.49 22.46
N LEU A 247 11.03 21.01 21.23
CA LEU A 247 11.81 19.82 20.89
C LEU A 247 13.32 20.07 20.81
N LYS A 248 13.77 21.29 20.49
CA LYS A 248 15.20 21.68 20.45
C LYS A 248 15.94 21.39 21.75
N SER A 249 15.25 21.45 22.88
CA SER A 249 15.84 21.22 24.22
C SER A 249 16.00 19.75 24.59
N LYS A 250 15.47 18.82 23.78
CA LYS A 250 15.49 17.37 24.05
C LYS A 250 16.22 16.60 22.97
N ASN A 251 16.86 15.52 23.38
CA ASN A 251 17.55 14.59 22.48
C ASN A 251 16.74 13.32 22.16
N ASN A 252 15.59 13.15 22.81
CA ASN A 252 14.68 12.02 22.69
C ASN A 252 13.31 12.50 22.18
N PRO A 253 12.48 11.60 21.63
CA PRO A 253 11.09 11.91 21.30
C PRO A 253 10.31 12.45 22.50
N PRO A 254 9.18 13.15 22.27
CA PRO A 254 8.30 13.59 23.35
C PRO A 254 7.90 12.43 24.26
N GLU A 255 7.88 12.71 25.56
CA GLU A 255 7.35 11.78 26.56
C GLU A 255 5.88 11.48 26.26
N ILE A 256 5.39 10.33 26.70
CA ILE A 256 3.99 9.93 26.52
C ILE A 256 3.35 9.60 27.87
N LYS A 257 2.04 9.87 27.97
CA LYS A 257 1.22 9.59 29.16
C LYS A 257 -0.08 8.92 28.76
N GLN A 258 -0.48 7.86 29.47
CA GLN A 258 -1.81 7.24 29.29
C GLN A 258 -2.87 8.16 29.87
N PHE A 259 -3.98 8.37 29.15
CA PHE A 259 -5.09 9.20 29.65
C PHE A 259 -6.47 8.54 29.54
N ALA A 260 -6.62 7.49 28.75
CA ALA A 260 -7.87 6.72 28.67
C ALA A 260 -7.61 5.28 28.21
N ILE A 261 -8.51 4.39 28.58
CA ILE A 261 -8.55 2.99 28.14
C ILE A 261 -9.90 2.72 27.49
N ASP A 262 -9.86 2.09 26.32
CA ASP A 262 -11.02 1.50 25.65
C ASP A 262 -11.02 -0.01 25.90
N GLY A 263 -12.04 -0.51 26.57
CA GLY A 263 -12.09 -1.90 27.03
C GLY A 263 -13.36 -2.64 26.62
N TRP A 264 -13.25 -3.97 26.57
CA TRP A 264 -14.37 -4.91 26.40
C TRP A 264 -14.54 -5.75 27.66
N CYS A 265 -15.73 -5.75 28.24
CA CYS A 265 -16.06 -6.61 29.38
C CYS A 265 -16.80 -7.87 28.89
N PRO A 266 -16.23 -9.08 29.01
CA PRO A 266 -16.91 -10.32 28.62
C PRO A 266 -18.17 -10.60 29.44
N LYS A 267 -18.18 -10.23 30.74
CA LYS A 267 -19.32 -10.45 31.65
C LYS A 267 -20.49 -9.53 31.33
N CYS A 268 -20.25 -8.24 31.16
CA CYS A 268 -21.28 -7.27 30.77
C CYS A 268 -21.64 -7.33 29.29
N ARG A 269 -20.80 -7.97 28.47
CA ARG A 269 -20.89 -7.98 26.99
C ARG A 269 -21.00 -6.56 26.42
N SER A 270 -20.24 -5.63 26.99
CA SER A 270 -20.26 -4.22 26.61
C SER A 270 -18.85 -3.64 26.49
N ARG A 271 -18.70 -2.65 25.59
CA ARG A 271 -17.50 -1.83 25.43
C ARG A 271 -17.62 -0.60 26.33
N PHE A 272 -16.52 -0.18 26.94
CA PHE A 272 -16.46 1.01 27.80
C PHE A 272 -15.21 1.83 27.51
N ILE A 273 -15.23 3.10 27.90
CA ILE A 273 -14.03 3.94 27.97
C ILE A 273 -13.93 4.48 29.40
N LYS A 274 -12.76 4.36 30.01
CA LYS A 274 -12.50 4.78 31.38
C LYS A 274 -11.16 5.52 31.50
N PRO A 275 -10.94 6.37 32.53
CA PRO A 275 -9.58 6.76 32.89
C PRO A 275 -8.78 5.53 33.36
N PRO A 276 -7.46 5.47 33.12
CA PRO A 276 -6.60 4.46 33.74
C PRO A 276 -6.64 4.58 35.26
N ASP A 277 -6.72 3.46 35.97
CA ASP A 277 -6.69 3.40 37.43
C ASP A 277 -5.34 2.86 37.96
N GLU A 278 -5.19 2.79 39.29
CA GLU A 278 -3.96 2.33 39.93
C GLU A 278 -3.54 0.92 39.47
N SER A 279 -4.50 0.03 39.20
CA SER A 279 -4.21 -1.33 38.73
C SER A 279 -3.66 -1.34 37.31
N ASP A 280 -4.17 -0.48 36.43
CA ASP A 280 -3.64 -0.32 35.07
C ASP A 280 -2.21 0.23 35.07
N PHE A 281 -1.96 1.24 35.90
CA PHE A 281 -0.62 1.82 36.05
C PHE A 281 0.37 0.82 36.64
N ALA A 282 -0.02 0.08 37.67
CA ALA A 282 0.81 -0.96 38.28
C ALA A 282 1.13 -2.09 37.29
N LEU A 283 0.15 -2.52 36.48
CA LEU A 283 0.38 -3.51 35.43
C LEU A 283 1.37 -3.00 34.37
N TYR A 284 1.19 -1.77 33.88
CA TYR A 284 2.11 -1.19 32.90
C TYR A 284 3.54 -1.04 33.45
N GLU A 285 3.68 -0.60 34.70
CA GLU A 285 4.99 -0.45 35.34
C GLU A 285 5.69 -1.81 35.52
N LYS A 286 4.94 -2.86 35.92
CA LYS A 286 5.47 -4.24 35.96
C LYS A 286 5.97 -4.70 34.59
N ILE A 287 5.22 -4.42 33.52
CA ILE A 287 5.60 -4.76 32.15
C ILE A 287 6.87 -4.00 31.73
N LYS A 288 6.97 -2.71 32.09
CA LYS A 288 8.15 -1.89 31.83
C LYS A 288 9.39 -2.45 32.54
N GLN A 289 9.25 -2.86 33.79
CA GLN A 289 10.33 -3.51 34.53
C GLN A 289 10.73 -4.85 33.90
N GLU A 290 9.77 -5.68 33.48
CA GLU A 290 10.06 -6.93 32.76
C GLU A 290 10.81 -6.66 31.45
N PHE A 291 10.40 -5.63 30.70
CA PHE A 291 11.11 -5.19 29.51
C PHE A 291 12.55 -4.78 29.82
N GLU A 292 12.77 -3.88 30.79
CA GLU A 292 14.10 -3.38 31.14
C GLU A 292 15.04 -4.49 31.62
N LEU A 293 14.55 -5.42 32.45
CA LEU A 293 15.31 -6.57 32.95
C LEU A 293 15.76 -7.53 31.84
N ASN A 294 14.94 -7.65 30.79
CA ASN A 294 15.19 -8.61 29.71
C ASN A 294 15.68 -7.95 28.42
N LYS A 295 15.78 -6.62 28.37
CA LYS A 295 15.92 -5.86 27.12
C LYS A 295 17.04 -6.40 26.26
N ASP A 296 18.20 -6.70 26.83
CA ASP A 296 19.40 -7.12 26.07
C ASP A 296 19.23 -8.48 25.37
N LYS A 297 18.30 -9.32 25.84
CA LYS A 297 17.96 -10.62 25.26
C LYS A 297 16.77 -10.56 24.29
N LEU A 298 16.00 -9.47 24.31
CA LEU A 298 14.80 -9.31 23.49
C LEU A 298 15.13 -8.95 22.03
N LEU A 299 14.37 -9.51 21.10
CA LEU A 299 14.49 -9.28 19.67
C LEU A 299 13.68 -8.04 19.24
N PHE A 300 14.32 -6.87 19.22
CA PHE A 300 13.74 -5.63 18.66
C PHE A 300 14.80 -4.77 17.95
N PRO A 301 14.41 -3.88 17.02
CA PRO A 301 15.35 -3.16 16.18
C PRO A 301 16.02 -2.01 16.92
N ARG A 302 17.33 -2.13 17.14
CA ARG A 302 18.17 -1.12 17.79
C ARG A 302 18.86 -0.17 16.83
N ASN A 303 18.77 -0.44 15.53
CA ASN A 303 19.45 0.32 14.50
C ASN A 303 18.95 1.79 14.46
N PRO A 304 19.84 2.73 14.12
CA PRO A 304 19.43 4.10 13.86
C PRO A 304 18.50 4.16 12.63
N ILE A 305 17.63 5.16 12.61
CA ILE A 305 16.79 5.47 11.46
C ILE A 305 17.70 6.12 10.40
N PRO A 306 17.82 5.59 9.18
CA PRO A 306 18.60 6.22 8.12
C PRO A 306 18.00 7.56 7.68
N ASP A 307 18.81 8.47 7.13
CA ASP A 307 18.30 9.74 6.56
C ASP A 307 17.50 9.50 5.28
N GLY A 308 16.47 10.30 5.03
CA GLY A 308 15.61 10.15 3.86
C GLY A 308 14.40 11.07 3.89
N PHE A 309 13.67 11.15 2.79
CA PHE A 309 12.57 12.10 2.60
C PHE A 309 11.44 11.87 3.61
N ASN A 310 11.01 10.62 3.76
CA ASN A 310 9.95 10.23 4.68
C ASN A 310 10.48 10.13 6.12
N THR A 311 11.69 9.62 6.28
CA THR A 311 12.30 9.37 7.60
C THR A 311 12.74 10.65 8.32
N ASN A 312 13.17 11.68 7.60
CA ASN A 312 13.55 12.97 8.19
C ASN A 312 12.38 13.69 8.88
N GLN A 313 11.13 13.40 8.49
CA GLN A 313 9.94 13.92 9.18
C GLN A 313 9.88 13.46 10.63
N MET A 314 10.23 12.20 10.91
CA MET A 314 10.31 11.68 12.28
C MET A 314 11.51 12.25 13.04
N LYS A 315 12.64 12.41 12.36
CA LYS A 315 13.87 12.96 12.98
C LYS A 315 13.69 14.39 13.49
N LYS A 316 12.86 15.20 12.82
CA LYS A 316 12.42 16.52 13.33
C LYS A 316 11.69 16.46 14.68
N HIS A 317 11.18 15.28 15.04
CA HIS A 317 10.57 14.97 16.34
C HIS A 317 11.47 14.12 17.25
N ASN A 318 12.79 14.16 17.03
CA ASN A 318 13.83 13.49 17.81
C ASN A 318 13.76 11.94 17.82
N TYR A 319 13.06 11.32 16.88
CA TYR A 319 13.14 9.87 16.66
C TYR A 319 14.44 9.55 15.92
N LYS A 320 15.37 8.90 16.62
CA LYS A 320 16.71 8.53 16.15
C LYS A 320 16.84 7.02 15.88
N PHE A 321 16.07 6.21 16.59
CA PHE A 321 16.12 4.74 16.50
C PHE A 321 14.73 4.14 16.28
N TRP A 322 14.65 3.02 15.56
CA TRP A 322 13.38 2.38 15.21
C TRP A 322 12.55 1.95 16.43
N TYR A 323 13.18 1.44 17.49
CA TYR A 323 12.48 1.04 18.71
C TYR A 323 11.73 2.20 19.40
N GLN A 324 12.14 3.46 19.18
CA GLN A 324 11.49 4.62 19.78
C GLN A 324 10.08 4.87 19.23
N MET A 325 9.70 4.20 18.13
CA MET A 325 8.34 4.25 17.60
C MET A 325 7.35 3.39 18.40
N PHE A 326 7.81 2.71 19.46
CA PHE A 326 7.02 1.77 20.26
C PHE A 326 7.20 2.10 21.75
N ASN A 327 6.21 1.74 22.56
CA ASN A 327 6.37 1.75 24.02
C ASN A 327 6.87 0.39 24.52
N GLU A 328 7.20 0.30 25.81
CA GLU A 328 7.83 -0.88 26.41
C GLU A 328 6.91 -2.11 26.38
N ARG A 329 5.60 -1.94 26.59
CA ARG A 329 4.63 -3.03 26.46
C ARG A 329 4.58 -3.57 25.03
N GLN A 330 4.62 -2.69 24.03
CA GLN A 330 4.66 -3.09 22.62
C GLN A 330 5.97 -3.81 22.27
N LEU A 331 7.12 -3.27 22.69
CA LEU A 331 8.42 -3.86 22.44
C LEU A 331 8.53 -5.25 23.08
N LEU A 332 8.12 -5.41 24.35
CA LEU A 332 8.13 -6.71 25.02
C LEU A 332 7.23 -7.71 24.30
N SER A 333 5.97 -7.34 24.03
CA SER A 333 5.00 -8.22 23.38
C SER A 333 5.44 -8.66 21.99
N LEU A 334 5.92 -7.73 21.15
CA LEU A 334 6.41 -8.04 19.80
C LEU A 334 7.69 -8.88 19.84
N SER A 335 8.62 -8.59 20.76
CA SER A 335 9.87 -9.36 20.90
C SER A 335 9.61 -10.80 21.31
N LEU A 336 8.70 -11.01 22.27
CA LEU A 336 8.33 -12.36 22.71
C LEU A 336 7.60 -13.14 21.61
N LEU A 337 6.68 -12.48 20.90
CA LEU A 337 5.98 -13.09 19.75
C LEU A 337 6.97 -13.49 18.65
N LEU A 338 7.89 -12.60 18.27
CA LEU A 338 8.91 -12.89 17.27
C LEU A 338 9.80 -14.06 17.70
N SER A 339 10.24 -14.06 18.96
CA SER A 339 11.07 -15.14 19.52
C SER A 339 10.36 -16.49 19.45
N GLU A 340 9.05 -16.54 19.72
CA GLU A 340 8.27 -17.77 19.66
C GLU A 340 8.03 -18.23 18.20
N ILE A 341 7.79 -17.30 17.27
CA ILE A 341 7.71 -17.61 15.85
C ILE A 341 9.02 -18.22 15.34
N MET A 342 10.17 -17.72 15.80
CA MET A 342 11.49 -18.23 15.38
C MET A 342 11.75 -19.69 15.79
N LYS A 343 11.08 -20.19 16.83
CA LYS A 343 11.16 -21.60 17.27
C LYS A 343 10.38 -22.56 16.37
N ILE A 344 9.57 -22.07 15.42
CA ILE A 344 8.87 -22.92 14.47
C ILE A 344 9.90 -23.56 13.53
N GLU A 345 10.03 -24.89 13.61
CA GLU A 345 11.00 -25.67 12.83
C GLU A 345 10.71 -25.65 11.33
N LYS A 346 9.45 -25.88 10.94
CA LYS A 346 9.06 -25.90 9.53
C LYS A 346 9.12 -24.50 8.95
N GLU A 347 10.09 -24.33 8.06
CA GLU A 347 10.48 -23.06 7.49
C GLU A 347 9.34 -22.29 6.83
N ASP A 348 8.59 -22.91 5.92
CA ASP A 348 7.50 -22.22 5.23
C ASP A 348 6.44 -21.73 6.20
N ILE A 349 6.13 -22.52 7.24
CA ILE A 349 5.16 -22.11 8.27
C ILE A 349 5.72 -20.94 9.09
N ARG A 350 7.00 -21.00 9.48
CA ARG A 350 7.68 -19.91 10.18
C ARG A 350 7.64 -18.62 9.37
N GLU A 351 7.95 -18.68 8.08
CA GLU A 351 7.95 -17.48 7.22
C GLU A 351 6.55 -16.91 7.00
N ILE A 352 5.51 -17.76 6.85
CA ILE A 352 4.13 -17.27 6.80
C ILE A 352 3.72 -16.59 8.11
N MET A 353 4.18 -17.10 9.27
CA MET A 353 3.97 -16.42 10.56
C MET A 353 4.78 -15.12 10.69
N LEU A 354 6.00 -15.05 10.15
CA LEU A 354 6.79 -13.82 10.08
C LEU A 354 6.13 -12.77 9.18
N CYS A 355 5.50 -13.18 8.07
CA CYS A 355 4.70 -12.29 7.23
C CYS A 355 3.49 -11.72 8.01
N ALA A 356 2.83 -12.53 8.83
CA ALA A 356 1.76 -12.08 9.72
C ALA A 356 2.26 -11.10 10.80
N PHE A 357 3.42 -11.39 11.38
CA PHE A 357 4.10 -10.53 12.34
C PHE A 357 4.43 -9.16 11.73
N SER A 358 5.06 -9.15 10.55
CA SER A 358 5.46 -7.94 9.84
C SER A 358 4.27 -7.00 9.59
N GLU A 359 3.15 -7.51 9.08
CA GLU A 359 1.97 -6.69 8.81
C GLU A 359 1.29 -6.20 10.10
N THR A 360 1.44 -6.92 11.21
CA THR A 360 0.93 -6.52 12.53
C THR A 360 1.63 -5.26 13.05
N LEU A 361 2.91 -5.05 12.72
CA LEU A 361 3.69 -3.87 13.14
C LEU A 361 3.02 -2.55 12.73
N ARG A 362 2.37 -2.53 11.56
CA ARG A 362 1.72 -1.35 10.99
C ARG A 362 0.60 -0.79 11.87
N SER A 363 -0.09 -1.67 12.62
CA SER A 363 -1.14 -1.29 13.55
C SER A 363 -0.68 -1.25 15.02
N ASN A 364 0.58 -1.57 15.32
CA ASN A 364 1.08 -1.72 16.68
C ASN A 364 2.34 -0.90 16.91
N ASN A 365 2.20 0.43 16.82
CA ASN A 365 3.25 1.41 17.06
C ASN A 365 2.61 2.74 17.53
N LEU A 366 3.41 3.68 18.01
CA LEU A 366 2.97 4.98 18.55
C LEU A 366 2.66 6.03 17.46
N PHE A 367 2.66 5.66 16.19
CA PHE A 367 2.24 6.54 15.08
C PHE A 367 0.79 6.25 14.65
N CYS A 368 0.18 5.20 15.19
CA CYS A 368 -1.24 4.92 15.05
C CYS A 368 -2.10 5.99 15.75
N TYR A 369 -3.27 6.29 15.20
CA TYR A 369 -4.22 7.23 15.80
C TYR A 369 -5.66 6.73 15.68
N TYR A 370 -6.55 7.25 16.52
CA TYR A 370 -7.95 6.87 16.54
C TYR A 370 -8.77 7.66 15.49
N ASP A 371 -9.46 6.98 14.56
CA ASP A 371 -10.38 7.64 13.64
C ASP A 371 -11.76 7.84 14.28
N ARG A 372 -12.03 9.06 14.73
CA ARG A 372 -13.30 9.49 15.33
C ARG A 372 -14.46 9.60 14.32
N ARG A 373 -14.18 9.75 13.01
CA ARG A 373 -15.17 10.17 12.00
C ARG A 373 -15.92 9.00 11.36
N TRP A 374 -15.19 8.00 10.85
CA TRP A 374 -15.78 6.99 9.97
C TRP A 374 -15.76 5.59 10.59
N ALA A 375 -14.60 5.18 11.08
CA ALA A 375 -14.33 3.80 11.42
C ALA A 375 -14.36 3.47 12.93
N LYS A 376 -14.23 4.47 13.83
CA LYS A 376 -14.21 4.30 15.31
C LYS A 376 -13.26 3.21 15.78
N GLN A 377 -12.09 3.19 15.15
CA GLN A 377 -11.06 2.19 15.35
C GLN A 377 -9.70 2.82 15.04
N LEU A 378 -8.66 2.05 15.32
CA LEU A 378 -7.30 2.40 14.98
C LEU A 378 -7.12 2.66 13.47
N THR A 379 -6.46 3.76 13.16
CA THR A 379 -5.87 4.02 11.85
C THR A 379 -4.38 3.65 11.93
N PRO A 380 -3.96 2.65 11.15
CA PRO A 380 -2.58 2.15 11.19
C PRO A 380 -1.61 3.12 10.51
N LEU A 381 -0.32 2.96 10.83
CA LEU A 381 0.78 3.63 10.14
C LEU A 381 0.70 3.39 8.61
N PHE A 382 1.16 4.37 7.85
CA PHE A 382 1.10 4.40 6.38
C PHE A 382 -0.29 4.44 5.75
N ALA A 383 -1.35 4.76 6.51
CA ALA A 383 -2.61 5.18 5.91
C ALA A 383 -2.45 6.40 4.98
N ARG A 384 -1.49 7.29 5.30
CA ARG A 384 -1.05 8.43 4.48
C ARG A 384 0.24 8.17 3.66
N LYS A 385 0.78 6.94 3.71
CA LYS A 385 2.06 6.55 3.07
C LYS A 385 3.29 7.37 3.52
N ASP A 386 3.26 7.93 4.74
CA ASP A 386 4.33 8.73 5.34
C ASP A 386 4.65 8.27 6.78
N PHE A 387 5.69 8.87 7.38
CA PHE A 387 5.99 8.73 8.80
C PHE A 387 5.66 10.00 9.59
N ALA A 388 4.48 10.57 9.40
CA ALA A 388 4.11 11.77 10.13
C ALA A 388 3.71 11.44 11.59
N PRO A 389 4.46 11.91 12.62
CA PRO A 389 4.15 11.62 14.02
C PRO A 389 2.80 12.20 14.44
N VAL A 390 2.11 11.50 15.34
CA VAL A 390 0.83 11.96 15.89
C VAL A 390 1.02 12.50 17.31
N ASN A 391 0.21 13.49 17.71
CA ASN A 391 0.20 14.01 19.09
C ASN A 391 -0.53 13.05 20.05
N PHE A 392 -1.45 12.25 19.51
CA PHE A 392 -2.33 11.32 20.23
C PHE A 392 -2.11 9.88 19.77
N PRO A 393 -1.02 9.21 20.17
CA PRO A 393 -0.81 7.82 19.83
C PRO A 393 -1.93 6.93 20.36
N LEU A 394 -2.31 5.95 19.56
CA LEU A 394 -3.23 4.90 19.94
C LEU A 394 -2.50 3.57 19.94
N GLU A 395 -2.41 2.96 21.12
CA GLU A 395 -1.92 1.59 21.25
C GLU A 395 -3.11 0.63 21.20
N GLN A 396 -2.96 -0.51 20.53
CA GLN A 396 -3.92 -1.62 20.62
C GLN A 396 -3.30 -2.85 21.28
N ASN A 397 -4.16 -3.79 21.68
CA ASN A 397 -3.77 -5.14 22.05
C ASN A 397 -3.11 -5.87 20.86
N ILE A 398 -1.83 -6.23 21.02
CA ILE A 398 -1.01 -6.84 19.95
C ILE A 398 -1.56 -8.19 19.49
N TRP A 399 -1.97 -9.06 20.43
CA TRP A 399 -2.54 -10.36 20.05
C TRP A 399 -3.94 -10.16 19.45
N GLY A 400 -4.77 -9.38 20.14
CA GLY A 400 -6.12 -9.01 19.77
C GLY A 400 -7.14 -9.28 20.86
N SER A 401 -8.13 -8.38 20.97
CA SER A 401 -9.32 -8.49 21.80
C SER A 401 -10.55 -8.81 20.93
N LYS A 402 -11.77 -8.75 21.49
CA LYS A 402 -13.04 -8.83 20.77
C LYS A 402 -13.15 -7.81 19.63
N PHE A 403 -12.58 -6.62 19.84
CA PHE A 403 -12.46 -5.55 18.84
C PHE A 403 -10.99 -5.20 18.62
N GLY A 404 -10.72 -4.38 17.61
CA GLY A 404 -9.36 -3.99 17.23
C GLY A 404 -9.19 -3.97 15.72
N ARG A 405 -8.03 -3.53 15.24
CA ARG A 405 -7.72 -3.53 13.81
C ARG A 405 -6.25 -3.88 13.54
N GLY A 406 -6.03 -5.04 12.94
CA GLY A 406 -4.69 -5.48 12.55
C GLY A 406 -3.86 -5.97 13.74
N SER A 407 -4.50 -6.57 14.74
CA SER A 407 -3.80 -7.39 15.73
C SER A 407 -3.28 -8.68 15.07
N PHE A 408 -2.33 -9.36 15.72
CA PHE A 408 -1.71 -10.56 15.17
C PHE A 408 -2.74 -11.64 14.81
N LYS A 409 -3.72 -11.89 15.68
CA LYS A 409 -4.82 -12.82 15.40
C LYS A 409 -5.61 -12.45 14.13
N GLN A 410 -6.00 -11.18 13.99
CA GLN A 410 -6.77 -10.73 12.82
C GLN A 410 -5.95 -10.79 11.53
N VAL A 411 -4.66 -10.47 11.60
CA VAL A 411 -3.74 -10.58 10.46
C VAL A 411 -3.53 -12.05 10.08
N PHE A 412 -3.32 -12.93 11.05
CA PHE A 412 -3.22 -14.37 10.81
C PHE A 412 -4.49 -14.93 10.15
N GLU A 413 -5.68 -14.62 10.66
CA GLU A 413 -6.95 -15.06 10.06
C GLU A 413 -7.09 -14.60 8.60
N ARG A 414 -6.55 -13.42 8.26
CA ARG A 414 -6.53 -12.89 6.89
C ARG A 414 -5.52 -13.64 6.02
N ILE A 415 -4.34 -13.95 6.53
CA ILE A 415 -3.34 -14.78 5.86
C ILE A 415 -3.85 -16.20 5.65
N LEU A 416 -4.54 -16.78 6.62
CA LEU A 416 -5.16 -18.09 6.48
C LEU A 416 -6.20 -18.11 5.34
N LYS A 417 -7.00 -17.05 5.21
CA LYS A 417 -7.91 -16.87 4.06
C LYS A 417 -7.14 -16.75 2.74
N ALA A 418 -5.99 -16.06 2.74
CA ALA A 418 -5.11 -15.98 1.58
C ALA A 418 -4.54 -17.35 1.19
N LYS A 419 -4.09 -18.16 2.16
CA LYS A 419 -3.57 -19.51 1.90
C LYS A 419 -4.63 -20.47 1.41
N LYS A 420 -5.85 -20.38 1.94
CA LYS A 420 -7.01 -21.09 1.38
C LYS A 420 -7.32 -20.63 -0.05
N TYR A 421 -7.17 -19.33 -0.34
CA TYR A 421 -7.33 -18.79 -1.70
C TYR A 421 -6.25 -19.29 -2.68
N ASN A 422 -5.00 -19.51 -2.25
CA ASN A 422 -3.97 -20.10 -3.11
C ASN A 422 -4.36 -21.50 -3.62
N LEU A 423 -5.08 -22.27 -2.81
CA LEU A 423 -5.50 -23.63 -3.14
C LEU A 423 -6.81 -23.69 -3.94
N SER A 424 -7.66 -22.66 -3.82
CA SER A 424 -8.95 -22.56 -4.50
C SER A 424 -9.26 -21.07 -4.82
N PRO A 425 -8.55 -20.50 -5.81
CA PRO A 425 -8.74 -19.12 -6.22
C PRO A 425 -10.10 -18.96 -6.90
N PHE A 426 -10.62 -17.75 -6.81
CA PHE A 426 -11.86 -17.36 -7.48
C PHE A 426 -11.76 -15.96 -8.06
N GLU A 427 -12.50 -15.74 -9.12
CA GLU A 427 -12.83 -14.42 -9.64
C GLU A 427 -14.21 -13.96 -9.15
N ARG A 428 -14.46 -12.65 -9.18
CA ARG A 428 -15.76 -12.07 -8.83
C ARG A 428 -16.47 -11.62 -10.09
N LYS A 429 -17.63 -12.22 -10.37
CA LYS A 429 -18.53 -11.79 -11.45
C LYS A 429 -19.66 -10.93 -10.88
N TYR A 430 -19.86 -9.76 -11.48
CA TYR A 430 -20.86 -8.78 -11.06
C TYR A 430 -22.11 -8.92 -11.93
N ILE A 431 -23.20 -9.46 -11.37
CA ILE A 431 -24.48 -9.67 -12.07
C ILE A 431 -25.49 -8.69 -11.50
N GLY A 432 -25.64 -7.54 -12.16
CA GLY A 432 -26.45 -6.44 -11.66
C GLY A 432 -25.92 -5.93 -10.31
N LYS A 433 -26.71 -6.12 -9.24
CA LYS A 433 -26.32 -5.76 -7.85
C LYS A 433 -25.73 -6.92 -7.04
N LYS A 434 -25.65 -8.13 -7.61
CA LYS A 434 -25.15 -9.34 -6.92
C LYS A 434 -23.70 -9.63 -7.33
N ILE A 435 -22.90 -10.12 -6.37
CA ILE A 435 -21.54 -10.59 -6.61
C ILE A 435 -21.54 -12.11 -6.51
N LYS A 436 -21.13 -12.80 -7.58
CA LYS A 436 -20.95 -14.25 -7.60
C LYS A 436 -19.44 -14.56 -7.62
N ARG A 437 -19.00 -15.50 -6.79
CA ARG A 437 -17.64 -16.05 -6.88
C ARG A 437 -17.62 -17.15 -7.93
N ILE A 438 -16.69 -17.05 -8.87
CA ILE A 438 -16.42 -18.07 -9.89
C ILE A 438 -15.11 -18.72 -9.49
N TYR A 439 -15.18 -19.91 -8.90
CA TYR A 439 -14.00 -20.70 -8.57
C TYR A 439 -13.43 -21.31 -9.84
N LEU A 440 -12.13 -21.17 -10.02
CA LEU A 440 -11.41 -21.71 -11.16
C LEU A 440 -10.56 -22.87 -10.66
N ASP A 441 -10.47 -23.97 -11.43
CA ASP A 441 -9.51 -25.06 -11.14
C ASP A 441 -8.09 -24.59 -11.48
N GLU A 442 -7.61 -23.59 -10.76
CA GLU A 442 -6.30 -22.96 -10.83
C GLU A 442 -5.68 -23.00 -9.43
N LYS A 443 -4.38 -22.77 -9.31
CA LYS A 443 -3.72 -22.60 -8.00
C LYS A 443 -2.65 -21.53 -8.09
N ILE A 444 -2.40 -20.83 -7.00
CA ILE A 444 -1.31 -19.85 -6.87
C ILE A 444 -0.13 -20.55 -6.23
N GLY A 445 1.02 -20.51 -6.89
CA GLY A 445 2.27 -21.04 -6.36
C GLY A 445 2.50 -22.53 -6.55
N ARG A 446 1.67 -23.19 -7.36
CA ARG A 446 1.84 -24.61 -7.73
C ARG A 446 2.67 -24.79 -9.00
N SER A 447 2.58 -23.86 -9.94
CA SER A 447 3.47 -23.83 -11.11
C SER A 447 4.90 -23.50 -10.68
N ASP A 448 5.87 -23.69 -11.57
CA ASP A 448 7.25 -23.28 -11.32
C ASP A 448 7.30 -21.75 -11.13
N TRP A 449 7.78 -21.29 -9.97
CA TRP A 449 7.95 -19.89 -9.68
C TRP A 449 9.28 -19.63 -9.02
N GLN A 450 9.91 -18.52 -9.43
CA GLN A 450 11.19 -18.06 -8.89
C GLN A 450 11.09 -16.56 -8.63
N ILE A 451 11.57 -16.13 -7.46
CA ILE A 451 11.71 -14.70 -7.16
C ILE A 451 13.08 -14.44 -6.54
N TYR A 452 13.87 -13.59 -7.19
CA TYR A 452 15.24 -13.27 -6.81
C TYR A 452 15.27 -11.90 -6.12
N CYS A 453 15.94 -11.84 -4.97
CA CYS A 453 16.23 -10.58 -4.31
C CYS A 453 17.56 -10.02 -4.83
N ASP A 454 17.55 -9.45 -6.03
CA ASP A 454 18.75 -8.90 -6.68
C ASP A 454 18.34 -7.74 -7.59
N ASP A 455 19.32 -6.95 -7.99
CA ASP A 455 19.18 -5.99 -9.06
C ASP A 455 18.92 -6.74 -10.38
N ALA A 456 17.83 -6.39 -11.06
CA ALA A 456 17.43 -7.01 -12.31
C ALA A 456 18.50 -6.86 -13.41
N ARG A 457 19.42 -5.90 -13.30
CA ARG A 457 20.59 -5.79 -14.18
C ARG A 457 21.56 -6.98 -14.06
N ASN A 458 21.38 -7.87 -13.09
CA ASN A 458 22.14 -9.10 -12.91
C ASN A 458 21.36 -10.36 -13.34
N MET A 459 20.21 -10.23 -14.00
CA MET A 459 19.29 -11.34 -14.26
C MET A 459 19.90 -12.48 -15.12
N ASP A 460 20.89 -12.19 -15.94
CA ASP A 460 21.69 -13.11 -16.77
C ASP A 460 22.51 -14.12 -15.94
N LYS A 461 22.77 -13.82 -14.67
CA LYS A 461 23.37 -14.78 -13.74
C LYS A 461 22.45 -15.97 -13.47
N TYR A 462 21.13 -15.73 -13.44
CA TYR A 462 20.10 -16.69 -13.05
C TYR A 462 19.38 -17.30 -14.25
N LEU A 463 19.12 -16.52 -15.29
CA LEU A 463 18.39 -16.93 -16.49
C LEU A 463 19.37 -17.44 -17.55
N LYS A 464 19.24 -18.71 -17.94
CA LYS A 464 20.01 -19.33 -19.03
C LYS A 464 19.20 -19.52 -20.31
N GLU A 465 17.89 -19.54 -20.20
CA GLU A 465 16.95 -19.72 -21.31
C GLU A 465 16.21 -18.41 -21.60
N ARG A 466 15.79 -18.25 -22.85
CA ARG A 466 14.98 -17.11 -23.27
C ARG A 466 13.53 -17.28 -22.81
N VAL A 467 12.91 -16.19 -22.39
CA VAL A 467 11.54 -16.14 -21.87
C VAL A 467 10.53 -15.79 -22.96
N ASP A 468 9.29 -16.22 -22.81
CA ASP A 468 8.22 -16.01 -23.79
C ASP A 468 7.59 -14.62 -23.71
N LEU A 469 7.50 -14.09 -22.49
CA LEU A 469 6.77 -12.85 -22.21
C LEU A 469 7.47 -12.08 -21.08
N VAL A 470 7.67 -10.78 -21.28
CA VAL A 470 8.02 -9.85 -20.19
C VAL A 470 6.77 -9.04 -19.85
N VAL A 471 6.33 -9.07 -18.59
CA VAL A 471 5.28 -8.17 -18.08
C VAL A 471 5.76 -7.53 -16.78
N THR A 472 5.77 -6.20 -16.71
CA THR A 472 6.31 -5.51 -15.54
C THR A 472 5.66 -4.16 -15.28
N ASP A 473 5.84 -3.65 -14.06
CA ASP A 473 5.30 -2.36 -13.64
C ASP A 473 6.41 -1.52 -13.00
N PRO A 474 7.18 -0.76 -13.79
CA PRO A 474 8.32 0.00 -13.29
C PRO A 474 7.92 1.05 -12.24
N PRO A 475 8.85 1.42 -11.33
CA PRO A 475 8.67 2.58 -10.46
C PRO A 475 8.54 3.88 -11.27
N TYR A 476 7.74 4.82 -10.77
CA TYR A 476 7.49 6.13 -11.40
C TYR A 476 8.44 7.22 -10.88
N PHE A 477 8.66 8.26 -11.68
CA PHE A 477 9.50 9.42 -11.35
C PHE A 477 9.14 10.06 -9.99
N ASP A 478 7.86 10.36 -9.76
CA ASP A 478 7.34 10.92 -8.49
C ASP A 478 6.77 9.83 -7.54
N SER A 479 7.27 8.61 -7.64
CA SER A 479 6.83 7.55 -6.73
C SER A 479 7.39 7.80 -5.32
N ILE A 480 6.50 7.66 -4.33
CA ILE A 480 6.86 7.62 -2.92
C ILE A 480 8.09 6.74 -2.75
N ASN A 481 9.10 7.25 -2.03
CA ASN A 481 10.32 6.53 -1.69
C ASN A 481 10.02 5.27 -0.85
N TYR A 482 9.55 4.21 -1.51
CA TYR A 482 8.96 3.04 -0.87
C TYR A 482 9.98 2.29 0.00
N SER A 483 11.24 2.27 -0.39
CA SER A 483 12.31 1.65 0.40
C SER A 483 12.48 2.29 1.78
N GLU A 484 12.26 3.60 1.91
CA GLU A 484 12.28 4.26 3.23
C GLU A 484 11.14 3.79 4.12
N VAL A 485 9.96 3.58 3.53
CA VAL A 485 8.77 3.09 4.22
C VAL A 485 8.93 1.60 4.59
N TYR A 486 9.53 0.81 3.69
CA TYR A 486 9.80 -0.61 3.92
C TYR A 486 10.85 -0.85 5.00
N ASP A 487 11.77 0.08 5.26
CA ASP A 487 12.75 -0.06 6.35
C ASP A 487 12.09 -0.33 7.71
N PHE A 488 10.89 0.23 7.96
CA PHE A 488 10.13 -0.01 9.18
C PHE A 488 9.82 -1.51 9.39
N PHE A 489 9.51 -2.23 8.31
CA PHE A 489 9.30 -3.68 8.34
C PHE A 489 10.64 -4.43 8.29
N TYR A 490 11.56 -3.95 7.45
CA TYR A 490 12.87 -4.56 7.23
C TYR A 490 13.64 -4.75 8.53
N VAL A 491 13.71 -3.74 9.38
CA VAL A 491 14.53 -3.80 10.61
C VAL A 491 14.06 -4.88 11.59
N TRP A 492 12.76 -5.20 11.58
CA TRP A 492 12.20 -6.29 12.37
C TRP A 492 12.42 -7.65 11.68
N LEU A 493 12.13 -7.75 10.38
CA LEU A 493 12.35 -8.98 9.60
C LEU A 493 13.83 -9.39 9.56
N ARG A 494 14.73 -8.42 9.53
CA ARG A 494 16.18 -8.60 9.60
C ARG A 494 16.61 -9.41 10.82
N LEU A 495 15.99 -9.18 11.98
CA LEU A 495 16.30 -9.93 13.21
C LEU A 495 16.04 -11.43 13.04
N ALA A 496 15.05 -11.79 12.22
CA ALA A 496 14.66 -13.17 11.93
C ALA A 496 15.41 -13.78 10.73
N LEU A 497 15.72 -12.97 9.71
CA LEU A 497 16.07 -13.47 8.38
C LEU A 497 17.53 -13.27 7.99
N LYS A 498 18.30 -12.41 8.68
CA LYS A 498 19.68 -12.06 8.28
C LYS A 498 20.64 -13.24 8.17
N ASN A 499 20.50 -14.27 9.02
CA ASN A 499 21.42 -15.42 9.02
C ASN A 499 21.13 -16.41 7.88
N LYS A 500 19.99 -16.24 7.19
CA LYS A 500 19.52 -17.12 6.14
C LYS A 500 19.58 -16.46 4.77
N TYR A 501 19.19 -15.19 4.72
CA TYR A 501 19.06 -14.43 3.50
C TYR A 501 20.06 -13.28 3.51
N PRO A 502 21.13 -13.31 2.69
CA PRO A 502 22.19 -12.30 2.71
C PRO A 502 21.68 -10.87 2.51
N TRP A 503 20.60 -10.68 1.74
CA TRP A 503 19.97 -9.37 1.56
C TRP A 503 19.24 -8.84 2.81
N PHE A 504 19.11 -9.62 3.89
CA PHE A 504 18.72 -9.14 5.21
C PHE A 504 19.91 -8.83 6.13
N GLU A 505 21.16 -9.07 5.72
CA GLU A 505 22.34 -8.73 6.51
C GLU A 505 22.60 -7.22 6.64
N PRO A 506 22.45 -6.38 5.59
CA PRO A 506 22.66 -4.94 5.72
C PRO A 506 21.78 -4.27 6.77
N GLU A 507 22.14 -3.09 7.27
CA GLU A 507 21.35 -2.40 8.30
C GLU A 507 20.04 -1.77 7.78
N THR A 508 19.93 -1.59 6.47
CA THR A 508 18.76 -1.04 5.76
C THR A 508 18.39 -1.91 4.57
N GLY A 509 17.11 -1.92 4.20
CA GLY A 509 16.61 -2.59 3.01
C GLY A 509 16.87 -1.81 1.71
N ARG A 510 17.31 -0.55 1.81
CA ARG A 510 17.59 0.32 0.67
C ARG A 510 18.78 -0.17 -0.16
N ARG A 511 18.70 -0.02 -1.48
CA ARG A 511 19.76 -0.44 -2.41
C ARG A 511 20.13 0.68 -3.37
N GLU A 512 21.41 0.75 -3.73
CA GLU A 512 21.89 1.78 -4.67
C GLU A 512 21.26 1.62 -6.06
N GLY A 513 21.06 0.38 -6.51
CA GLY A 513 20.48 0.04 -7.81
C GLY A 513 18.98 0.31 -7.98
N GLU A 514 18.28 0.88 -7.00
CA GLU A 514 16.86 1.20 -7.17
C GLU A 514 16.66 2.31 -8.22
N ALA A 515 15.78 2.05 -9.19
CA ALA A 515 15.34 3.04 -10.18
C ALA A 515 14.34 4.03 -9.56
N ILE A 516 14.82 5.00 -8.79
CA ILE A 516 14.01 6.04 -8.14
C ILE A 516 14.68 7.42 -8.27
N GLU A 517 13.90 8.48 -8.15
CA GLU A 517 14.42 9.82 -7.89
C GLU A 517 14.41 10.11 -6.38
N ASN A 518 15.55 10.54 -5.84
CA ASN A 518 15.69 10.87 -4.43
C ASN A 518 16.79 11.91 -4.24
N GLU A 519 16.40 13.16 -4.00
CA GLU A 519 17.32 14.28 -3.83
C GLU A 519 18.27 14.09 -2.65
N ILE A 520 17.79 13.51 -1.54
CA ILE A 520 18.59 13.31 -0.32
C ILE A 520 19.72 12.31 -0.56
N HIS A 521 19.48 11.30 -1.40
CA HIS A 521 20.46 10.28 -1.77
C HIS A 521 21.15 10.56 -3.10
N GLY A 522 20.97 11.76 -3.68
CA GLY A 522 21.60 12.17 -4.94
C GLY A 522 21.15 11.37 -6.18
N LYS A 523 20.04 10.62 -6.11
CA LYS A 523 19.49 9.85 -7.24
C LYS A 523 18.66 10.79 -8.13
N LYS A 524 19.19 11.12 -9.31
CA LYS A 524 18.56 12.06 -10.27
C LYS A 524 17.85 11.31 -11.39
N ARG A 525 17.02 12.03 -12.16
CA ARG A 525 16.35 11.56 -13.39
C ARG A 525 17.26 10.79 -14.35
N GLU A 526 18.50 11.24 -14.59
CA GLU A 526 19.49 10.50 -15.40
C GLU A 526 19.86 9.12 -14.83
N ASN A 527 19.98 8.97 -13.50
CA ASN A 527 20.24 7.68 -12.87
C ASN A 527 19.06 6.73 -13.10
N TYR A 528 17.84 7.23 -12.93
CA TYR A 528 16.61 6.49 -13.20
C TYR A 528 16.58 6.00 -14.65
N LYS A 529 16.75 6.91 -15.63
CA LYS A 529 16.75 6.57 -17.06
C LYS A 529 17.77 5.49 -17.37
N ARG A 530 19.01 5.65 -16.90
CA ARG A 530 20.09 4.70 -17.14
C ARG A 530 19.79 3.31 -16.57
N ILE A 531 19.37 3.23 -15.31
CA ILE A 531 19.06 1.94 -14.66
C ILE A 531 17.91 1.25 -15.39
N LEU A 532 16.84 1.98 -15.70
CA LEU A 532 15.68 1.41 -16.36
C LEU A 532 16.00 0.94 -17.79
N THR A 533 16.80 1.71 -18.55
CA THR A 533 17.32 1.28 -19.86
C THR A 533 18.14 -0.01 -19.76
N GLU A 534 19.03 -0.12 -18.78
CA GLU A 534 19.84 -1.33 -18.57
C GLU A 534 18.95 -2.55 -18.28
N ILE A 535 17.93 -2.40 -17.41
CA ILE A 535 16.97 -3.45 -17.08
C ILE A 535 16.15 -3.87 -18.31
N PHE A 536 15.62 -2.88 -19.05
CA PHE A 536 14.80 -3.14 -20.25
C PHE A 536 15.63 -3.81 -21.34
N LYS A 537 16.87 -3.37 -21.54
CA LYS A 537 17.78 -3.97 -22.51
C LYS A 537 18.08 -5.43 -22.18
N LYS A 538 18.44 -5.75 -20.94
CA LYS A 538 18.68 -7.15 -20.53
C LYS A 538 17.44 -8.02 -20.64
N SER A 539 16.30 -7.49 -20.23
CA SER A 539 15.01 -8.15 -20.37
C SER A 539 14.67 -8.41 -21.84
N ALA A 540 14.94 -7.44 -22.72
CA ALA A 540 14.79 -7.58 -24.16
C ALA A 540 15.76 -8.59 -24.75
N GLU A 541 17.03 -8.66 -24.31
CA GLU A 541 17.99 -9.69 -24.75
C GLU A 541 17.48 -11.11 -24.42
N LEU A 542 16.93 -11.30 -23.21
CA LEU A 542 16.40 -12.58 -22.73
C LEU A 542 15.00 -12.93 -23.25
N LEU A 543 14.23 -11.98 -23.78
CA LEU A 543 12.93 -12.26 -24.41
C LEU A 543 13.13 -13.06 -25.72
N LYS A 544 12.21 -13.95 -26.11
CA LYS A 544 12.17 -14.61 -27.44
C LYS A 544 11.93 -13.60 -28.58
N ASP A 545 12.23 -13.95 -29.83
CA ASP A 545 12.20 -12.98 -30.95
C ASP A 545 10.78 -12.55 -31.32
N ASP A 546 9.82 -13.45 -31.17
CA ASP A 546 8.39 -13.24 -31.31
C ASP A 546 7.69 -12.84 -30.00
N GLY A 547 8.42 -12.81 -28.90
CA GLY A 547 7.91 -12.50 -27.56
C GLY A 547 7.48 -11.04 -27.41
N LEU A 548 6.56 -10.80 -26.47
CA LEU A 548 6.08 -9.46 -26.12
C LEU A 548 6.81 -8.92 -24.89
N PHE A 549 7.10 -7.62 -24.94
CA PHE A 549 7.54 -6.85 -23.77
C PHE A 549 6.43 -5.88 -23.40
N ILE A 550 5.81 -6.09 -22.25
CA ILE A 550 4.66 -5.32 -21.80
C ILE A 550 4.99 -4.64 -20.48
N PHE A 551 4.69 -3.36 -20.36
CA PHE A 551 4.79 -2.67 -19.09
C PHE A 551 3.68 -1.65 -18.90
N THR A 552 3.36 -1.32 -17.65
CA THR A 552 2.46 -0.22 -17.34
C THR A 552 3.23 1.04 -17.01
N PHE A 553 2.89 2.15 -17.67
CA PHE A 553 3.50 3.45 -17.38
C PHE A 553 2.57 4.61 -17.74
N HIS A 554 2.41 5.57 -16.84
CA HIS A 554 1.77 6.85 -17.10
C HIS A 554 2.42 7.97 -16.29
N ASP A 555 2.30 9.18 -16.81
CA ASP A 555 2.67 10.41 -16.12
C ASP A 555 1.86 11.58 -16.70
N ILE A 556 1.74 12.68 -15.97
CA ILE A 556 1.17 13.94 -16.47
C ILE A 556 2.21 14.80 -17.19
N GLU A 557 3.49 14.59 -16.90
CA GLU A 557 4.60 15.31 -17.51
C GLU A 557 4.93 14.77 -18.90
N GLU A 558 4.86 15.64 -19.91
CA GLU A 558 5.17 15.31 -21.30
C GLU A 558 6.61 14.79 -21.48
N SER A 559 7.55 15.32 -20.70
CA SER A 559 8.96 14.88 -20.69
C SER A 559 9.10 13.43 -20.24
N ALA A 560 8.27 12.96 -19.31
CA ALA A 560 8.33 11.61 -18.77
C ALA A 560 7.92 10.56 -19.82
N TRP A 561 6.95 10.89 -20.68
CA TRP A 561 6.57 10.04 -21.83
C TRP A 561 7.69 9.93 -22.87
N MET A 562 8.37 11.04 -23.16
CA MET A 562 9.52 11.02 -24.08
C MET A 562 10.71 10.26 -23.50
N ASP A 563 10.98 10.42 -22.20
CA ASP A 563 12.04 9.64 -21.53
C ASP A 563 11.75 8.14 -21.60
N MET A 564 10.50 7.73 -21.35
CA MET A 564 10.10 6.33 -21.45
C MET A 564 10.21 5.80 -22.88
N TYR A 565 9.81 6.58 -23.89
CA TYR A 565 9.99 6.22 -25.30
C TYR A 565 11.46 6.06 -25.68
N GLU A 566 12.33 6.96 -25.21
CA GLU A 566 13.79 6.85 -25.39
C GLU A 566 14.35 5.58 -24.73
N ILE A 567 13.90 5.25 -23.52
CA ILE A 567 14.29 4.03 -22.80
C ILE A 567 13.92 2.77 -23.62
N VAL A 568 12.67 2.69 -24.10
CA VAL A 568 12.18 1.59 -24.96
C VAL A 568 13.05 1.46 -26.21
N LYS A 569 13.29 2.57 -26.92
CA LYS A 569 14.14 2.53 -28.12
C LYS A 569 15.57 2.11 -27.77
N GLN A 570 16.20 2.67 -26.75
CA GLN A 570 17.58 2.32 -26.37
C GLN A 570 17.72 0.86 -25.91
N ALA A 571 16.67 0.27 -25.35
CA ALA A 571 16.61 -1.15 -25.01
C ALA A 571 16.51 -2.10 -26.21
N GLY A 572 16.40 -1.58 -27.44
CA GLY A 572 16.23 -2.40 -28.65
C GLY A 572 14.79 -2.90 -28.84
N LEU A 573 13.82 -2.17 -28.29
CA LEU A 573 12.40 -2.46 -28.41
C LEU A 573 11.72 -1.42 -29.32
N SER A 574 10.58 -1.80 -29.89
CA SER A 574 9.68 -0.92 -30.63
C SER A 574 8.26 -1.01 -30.05
N VAL A 575 7.59 0.13 -29.95
CA VAL A 575 6.20 0.20 -29.47
C VAL A 575 5.29 -0.40 -30.54
N VAL A 576 4.41 -1.32 -30.16
CA VAL A 576 3.39 -1.90 -31.04
C VAL A 576 2.07 -1.16 -30.85
N LYS A 577 1.60 -1.08 -29.59
CA LYS A 577 0.29 -0.54 -29.20
C LYS A 577 0.37 0.04 -27.78
N ILE A 578 -0.39 1.09 -27.51
CA ILE A 578 -0.58 1.66 -26.16
C ILE A 578 -2.07 1.65 -25.81
N HIS A 579 -2.43 0.86 -24.80
CA HIS A 579 -3.80 0.79 -24.28
C HIS A 579 -3.94 1.58 -22.99
N PHE A 580 -5.18 1.88 -22.59
CA PHE A 580 -5.45 2.60 -21.35
C PHE A 580 -6.52 1.90 -20.54
N TYR A 581 -6.40 1.95 -19.22
CA TYR A 581 -7.43 1.48 -18.32
C TYR A 581 -7.51 2.41 -17.12
N HIS A 582 -8.63 2.40 -16.42
CA HIS A 582 -8.77 3.25 -15.25
C HIS A 582 -7.82 2.73 -14.16
N GLY A 583 -6.82 3.50 -13.77
CA GLY A 583 -5.76 3.26 -12.76
C GLY A 583 -6.19 3.57 -11.33
N GLU A 584 -5.38 3.20 -10.33
CA GLU A 584 -5.81 2.88 -8.94
C GLU A 584 -6.44 4.00 -8.09
N ASN A 585 -6.32 5.27 -8.47
CA ASN A 585 -6.56 6.39 -7.56
C ASN A 585 -7.96 7.03 -7.67
N VAL A 586 -8.92 6.59 -6.83
CA VAL A 586 -10.20 7.31 -6.60
C VAL A 586 -10.30 7.87 -5.17
N SER A 587 -9.24 7.75 -4.34
CA SER A 587 -9.31 8.12 -2.92
C SER A 587 -8.08 8.85 -2.37
N ALA A 588 -7.53 9.79 -3.14
CA ALA A 588 -6.63 10.82 -2.61
C ALA A 588 -7.33 12.19 -2.63
N GLY A 589 -8.40 12.31 -1.85
CA GLY A 589 -8.92 13.62 -1.48
C GLY A 589 -7.88 14.36 -0.63
N HIS A 590 -7.49 15.55 -1.08
CA HIS A 590 -6.83 16.63 -0.32
C HIS A 590 -5.34 16.51 0.05
N TYR A 591 -4.63 15.42 -0.24
CA TYR A 591 -3.19 15.31 0.09
C TYR A 591 -2.37 14.64 -1.02
N GLY A 592 -2.18 15.34 -2.15
CA GLY A 592 -1.17 14.97 -3.16
C GLY A 592 -1.44 13.70 -3.97
N GLY A 593 -2.68 13.47 -4.40
CA GLY A 593 -2.99 12.38 -5.35
C GLY A 593 -2.48 12.65 -6.77
N GLN A 594 -2.23 11.59 -7.54
CA GLN A 594 -2.04 11.67 -9.00
C GLN A 594 -3.19 12.46 -9.64
N LYS A 595 -2.86 13.38 -10.56
CA LYS A 595 -3.84 14.24 -11.24
C LYS A 595 -4.65 13.51 -12.32
N THR A 596 -4.15 12.39 -12.83
CA THR A 596 -4.88 11.48 -13.74
C THR A 596 -5.28 10.19 -13.04
N VAL A 597 -6.39 9.60 -13.50
CA VAL A 597 -6.93 8.33 -13.00
C VAL A 597 -6.77 7.17 -14.00
N PHE A 598 -6.03 7.35 -15.09
CA PHE A 598 -5.76 6.31 -16.09
C PHE A 598 -4.29 5.90 -16.12
N ASP A 599 -4.07 4.59 -16.20
CA ASP A 599 -2.75 4.00 -16.41
C ASP A 599 -2.66 3.53 -17.88
N ALA A 600 -1.46 3.55 -18.47
CA ALA A 600 -1.25 3.07 -19.84
C ALA A 600 -0.48 1.75 -19.88
N ILE A 601 -0.87 0.86 -20.80
CA ILE A 601 -0.21 -0.42 -21.07
C ILE A 601 0.57 -0.27 -22.36
N TRP A 602 1.89 -0.32 -22.26
CA TRP A 602 2.81 -0.28 -23.39
C TRP A 602 3.09 -1.69 -23.86
N VAL A 603 2.69 -2.00 -25.10
CA VAL A 603 2.97 -3.28 -25.75
C VAL A 603 4.12 -3.07 -26.71
N CYS A 604 5.23 -3.76 -26.51
CA CYS A 604 6.44 -3.63 -27.30
C CYS A 604 6.92 -5.00 -27.84
N LYS A 605 7.72 -4.96 -28.90
CA LYS A 605 8.43 -6.12 -29.48
C LYS A 605 9.90 -5.79 -29.68
N LYS A 606 10.73 -6.81 -29.91
CA LYS A 606 12.12 -6.60 -30.32
C LYS A 606 12.20 -5.86 -31.65
N ASP A 607 13.04 -4.85 -31.73
CA ASP A 607 13.35 -4.12 -32.95
C ASP A 607 14.44 -4.88 -33.73
N LEU A 608 14.07 -5.99 -34.38
CA LEU A 608 15.00 -6.87 -35.11
C LEU A 608 15.66 -6.18 -36.32
N ALA A 609 15.05 -5.12 -36.86
CA ALA A 609 15.52 -4.36 -38.02
C ALA A 609 16.70 -3.43 -37.70
N ARG A 610 17.01 -3.21 -36.41
CA ARG A 610 18.07 -2.31 -35.95
C ARG A 610 19.50 -2.83 -36.18
N SER A 611 19.66 -4.09 -36.58
CA SER A 611 20.96 -4.66 -36.94
C SER A 611 21.47 -4.23 -38.33
N GLN A 612 20.65 -3.62 -39.22
CA GLN A 612 21.11 -3.27 -40.58
C GLN A 612 20.58 -1.96 -41.21
N LYS A 613 19.64 -1.20 -40.63
CA LYS A 613 19.11 0.03 -41.28
C LYS A 613 19.07 1.25 -40.37
N TYR A 614 20.23 1.87 -40.16
CA TYR A 614 20.35 3.32 -39.94
C TYR A 614 21.25 3.92 -41.00
N LYS A 615 20.89 3.74 -42.28
CA LYS A 615 21.32 4.62 -43.36
C LYS A 615 20.13 4.81 -44.30
N ASN A 616 19.65 6.06 -44.32
CA ASN A 616 18.77 6.65 -45.32
C ASN A 616 17.34 6.09 -45.44
N ILE A 617 16.43 6.58 -44.61
CA ILE A 617 15.02 6.77 -45.00
C ILE A 617 14.56 8.14 -44.49
N GLN A 618 14.75 9.18 -45.32
CA GLN A 618 13.91 10.38 -45.24
C GLN A 618 12.55 10.02 -45.85
N ASN A 619 11.66 9.46 -45.04
CA ASN A 619 10.24 9.42 -45.40
C ASN A 619 9.56 10.56 -44.65
N HIS A 620 9.27 11.64 -45.37
CA HIS A 620 8.40 12.71 -44.93
C HIS A 620 6.96 12.19 -44.75
N LYS A 621 6.68 11.47 -43.66
CA LYS A 621 5.29 11.39 -43.18
C LYS A 621 4.94 12.77 -42.64
N ASN A 622 3.85 13.34 -43.13
CA ASN A 622 3.41 14.67 -42.70
C ASN A 622 2.96 14.62 -41.23
N ILE A 623 3.43 15.56 -40.41
CA ILE A 623 2.98 15.74 -39.02
C ILE A 623 1.45 15.84 -38.96
N ASP A 624 0.83 16.44 -39.96
CA ASP A 624 -0.64 16.56 -40.05
C ASP A 624 -1.35 15.20 -40.16
N GLU A 625 -0.74 14.22 -40.83
CA GLU A 625 -1.30 12.86 -40.94
C GLU A 625 -1.26 12.16 -39.56
N ILE A 626 -0.15 12.32 -38.83
CA ILE A 626 -0.02 11.80 -37.46
C ILE A 626 -1.06 12.46 -36.56
N ILE A 627 -1.20 13.78 -36.61
CA ILE A 627 -2.20 14.54 -35.86
C ILE A 627 -3.60 13.99 -36.12
N GLY A 628 -3.96 13.80 -37.40
CA GLY A 628 -5.27 13.25 -37.79
C GLY A 628 -5.53 11.85 -37.24
N ARG A 629 -4.54 10.96 -37.32
CA ARG A 629 -4.65 9.59 -36.78
C ARG A 629 -4.73 9.56 -35.26
N VAL A 630 -3.90 10.34 -34.56
CA VAL A 630 -3.94 10.46 -33.10
C VAL A 630 -5.32 10.93 -32.65
N ARG A 631 -5.88 11.96 -33.30
CA ARG A 631 -7.23 12.45 -33.02
C ARG A 631 -8.28 11.35 -33.19
N SER A 632 -8.20 10.57 -34.28
CA SER A 632 -9.12 9.45 -34.52
C SER A 632 -9.03 8.38 -33.43
N GLU A 633 -7.82 7.94 -33.08
CA GLU A 633 -7.60 6.91 -32.04
C GLU A 633 -8.06 7.38 -30.66
N VAL A 634 -7.82 8.64 -30.30
CA VAL A 634 -8.28 9.22 -29.04
C VAL A 634 -9.81 9.30 -29.01
N ASN A 635 -10.46 9.70 -30.10
CA ASN A 635 -11.93 9.71 -30.17
C ASN A 635 -12.55 8.32 -29.96
N ILE A 636 -11.98 7.29 -30.59
CA ILE A 636 -12.43 5.90 -30.42
C ILE A 636 -12.28 5.46 -28.96
N LEU A 637 -11.12 5.76 -28.35
CA LEU A 637 -10.86 5.43 -26.95
C LEU A 637 -11.84 6.13 -25.99
N VAL A 638 -12.10 7.43 -26.23
CA VAL A 638 -13.07 8.21 -25.45
C VAL A 638 -14.46 7.59 -25.55
N ASP A 639 -14.91 7.24 -26.75
CA ASP A 639 -16.20 6.59 -26.96
C ASP A 639 -16.30 5.25 -26.23
N GLU A 640 -15.25 4.43 -26.26
CA GLU A 640 -15.21 3.14 -25.56
C GLU A 640 -15.29 3.32 -24.03
N ILE A 641 -14.53 4.27 -23.49
CA ILE A 641 -14.54 4.60 -22.06
C ILE A 641 -15.90 5.14 -21.63
N LEU A 642 -16.51 6.03 -22.40
CA LEU A 642 -17.83 6.59 -22.09
C LEU A 642 -18.94 5.51 -22.14
N ARG A 643 -18.84 4.54 -23.06
CA ARG A 643 -19.75 3.36 -23.09
C ARG A 643 -19.67 2.51 -21.84
N SER A 644 -18.54 2.51 -21.12
CA SER A 644 -18.40 1.78 -19.86
C SER A 644 -19.32 2.36 -18.75
N LYS A 645 -19.79 3.61 -18.86
CA LYS A 645 -20.68 4.30 -17.89
C LYS A 645 -20.13 4.40 -16.46
N PHE A 646 -18.82 4.22 -16.26
CA PHE A 646 -18.22 4.21 -14.92
C PHE A 646 -17.47 5.50 -14.58
N PHE A 647 -17.04 6.28 -15.57
CA PHE A 647 -16.10 7.39 -15.36
C PHE A 647 -16.48 8.66 -16.10
N LYS A 648 -16.05 9.78 -15.53
CA LYS A 648 -16.04 11.09 -16.18
C LYS A 648 -14.58 11.37 -16.55
N LEU A 649 -14.34 11.73 -17.81
CA LEU A 649 -13.02 12.15 -18.28
C LEU A 649 -12.79 13.62 -17.90
N ASN A 650 -11.57 13.94 -17.50
CA ASN A 650 -11.09 15.31 -17.36
C ASN A 650 -10.01 15.63 -18.42
N GLU A 651 -9.53 16.88 -18.43
CA GLU A 651 -8.53 17.34 -19.39
C GLU A 651 -7.18 16.62 -19.26
N GLU A 652 -6.75 16.32 -18.03
CA GLU A 652 -5.50 15.61 -17.75
C GLU A 652 -5.55 14.16 -18.27
N ASP A 653 -6.70 13.48 -18.15
CA ASP A 653 -6.90 12.14 -18.70
C ASP A 653 -6.80 12.14 -20.23
N LEU A 654 -7.39 13.15 -20.89
CA LEU A 654 -7.28 13.31 -22.34
C LEU A 654 -5.84 13.61 -22.76
N LYS A 655 -5.13 14.46 -22.01
CA LYS A 655 -3.71 14.75 -22.27
C LYS A 655 -2.88 13.46 -22.25
N VAL A 656 -3.10 12.59 -21.26
CA VAL A 656 -2.47 11.26 -21.16
C VAL A 656 -2.75 10.40 -22.39
N PHE A 657 -4.00 10.38 -22.88
CA PHE A 657 -4.36 9.64 -24.08
C PHE A 657 -3.67 10.16 -25.33
N VAL A 658 -3.63 11.49 -25.51
CA VAL A 658 -2.94 12.12 -26.62
C VAL A 658 -1.45 11.76 -26.60
N MET A 659 -0.77 11.90 -25.45
CA MET A 659 0.66 11.58 -25.32
C MET A 659 0.95 10.13 -25.73
N GLY A 660 0.21 9.15 -25.19
CA GLY A 660 0.42 7.75 -25.55
C GLY A 660 0.09 7.45 -27.01
N LYS A 661 -1.02 7.99 -27.55
CA LYS A 661 -1.37 7.77 -28.96
C LYS A 661 -0.42 8.46 -29.93
N THR A 662 0.16 9.61 -29.59
CA THR A 662 1.22 10.24 -30.38
C THR A 662 2.44 9.33 -30.50
N ILE A 663 2.83 8.67 -29.41
CA ILE A 663 3.95 7.72 -29.42
C ILE A 663 3.62 6.46 -30.23
N GLU A 664 2.42 5.90 -30.04
CA GLU A 664 1.96 4.74 -30.80
C GLU A 664 1.93 4.98 -32.32
N VAL A 665 1.34 6.09 -32.75
CA VAL A 665 1.20 6.44 -34.17
C VAL A 665 2.53 6.89 -34.78
N GLY A 666 3.34 7.62 -34.00
CA GLY A 666 4.61 8.19 -34.44
C GLY A 666 5.83 7.24 -34.34
N LYS A 667 5.68 6.06 -33.74
CA LYS A 667 6.73 5.12 -33.29
C LYS A 667 7.96 4.90 -34.18
N ASP A 668 7.83 5.05 -35.50
CA ASP A 668 8.90 4.80 -36.46
C ASP A 668 9.80 6.04 -36.71
N ILE A 669 9.26 7.24 -36.52
CA ILE A 669 9.91 8.51 -36.92
C ILE A 669 9.82 9.62 -35.87
N LEU A 670 9.16 9.37 -34.74
CA LEU A 670 8.89 10.39 -33.73
C LEU A 670 10.19 10.92 -33.13
N THR A 671 10.46 12.21 -33.31
CA THR A 671 11.49 12.94 -32.58
C THR A 671 10.87 13.69 -31.40
N LYS A 672 11.71 14.11 -30.45
CA LYS A 672 11.29 14.95 -29.31
C LYS A 672 10.60 16.24 -29.77
N GLU A 673 11.16 16.91 -30.78
CA GLU A 673 10.57 18.12 -31.37
C GLU A 673 9.21 17.84 -32.03
N MET A 674 9.09 16.74 -32.78
CA MET A 674 7.82 16.33 -33.39
C MET A 674 6.75 16.05 -32.33
N PHE A 675 7.11 15.36 -31.24
CA PHE A 675 6.20 15.04 -30.15
C PHE A 675 5.60 16.32 -29.55
N TYR A 676 6.44 17.26 -29.11
CA TYR A 676 5.94 18.51 -28.54
C TYR A 676 5.14 19.33 -29.55
N LYS A 677 5.57 19.38 -30.82
CA LYS A 677 4.80 20.07 -31.87
C LYS A 677 3.43 19.43 -32.08
N ILE A 678 3.29 18.11 -32.01
CA ILE A 678 1.99 17.43 -32.12
C ILE A 678 1.12 17.79 -30.92
N LEU A 679 1.66 17.72 -29.69
CA LEU A 679 0.92 18.05 -28.47
C LEU A 679 0.38 19.48 -28.44
N THR A 680 1.15 20.45 -28.94
CA THR A 680 0.67 21.85 -29.02
C THR A 680 -0.48 22.04 -29.99
N HIS A 681 -0.61 21.19 -31.02
CA HIS A 681 -1.76 21.23 -31.95
C HIS A 681 -2.97 20.48 -31.39
N LEU A 682 -2.72 19.39 -30.66
CA LEU A 682 -3.70 18.47 -30.11
C LEU A 682 -4.07 18.81 -28.65
N THR A 683 -4.44 20.06 -28.41
CA THR A 683 -4.99 20.47 -27.11
C THR A 683 -6.41 19.93 -26.92
N VAL A 684 -6.81 19.76 -25.66
CA VAL A 684 -8.15 19.28 -25.30
C VAL A 684 -9.25 20.19 -25.86
N GLU A 685 -9.02 21.50 -25.84
CA GLU A 685 -9.90 22.51 -26.43
C GLU A 685 -10.05 22.33 -27.95
N ASN A 686 -8.93 22.10 -28.67
CA ASN A 686 -8.94 21.91 -30.12
C ASN A 686 -9.59 20.59 -30.57
N MET A 687 -9.72 19.60 -29.67
CA MET A 687 -10.36 18.32 -29.97
C MET A 687 -11.87 18.31 -29.71
N ASN A 688 -12.45 19.30 -29.01
CA ASN A 688 -13.88 19.36 -28.67
C ASN A 688 -14.44 18.11 -27.95
N LEU A 689 -13.59 17.37 -27.23
CA LEU A 689 -13.92 16.04 -26.68
C LEU A 689 -14.74 16.04 -25.38
N LEU A 690 -14.86 17.19 -24.69
CA LEU A 690 -15.52 17.30 -23.38
C LEU A 690 -16.92 17.95 -23.43
N ASN A 691 -17.61 17.89 -24.57
CA ASN A 691 -18.93 18.55 -24.73
C ASN A 691 -19.97 17.99 -23.72
N PRO A 692 -20.69 18.83 -22.94
CA PRO A 692 -21.66 18.39 -21.93
C PRO A 692 -22.77 17.46 -22.45
N LYS A 693 -23.12 17.54 -23.74
CA LYS A 693 -24.16 16.70 -24.36
C LYS A 693 -23.79 15.21 -24.45
N THR A 694 -22.50 14.85 -24.39
CA THR A 694 -22.03 13.44 -24.49
C THR A 694 -21.79 12.77 -23.14
N GLN A 695 -21.70 13.53 -22.04
CA GLN A 695 -21.26 12.99 -20.73
C GLN A 695 -22.38 12.41 -19.84
N GLY A 696 -23.66 12.58 -20.18
CA GLY A 696 -24.78 12.06 -19.39
C GLY A 696 -24.93 12.66 -17.97
N ASP A 697 -26.10 12.49 -17.36
CA ASP A 697 -26.45 13.17 -16.10
C ASP A 697 -25.61 12.68 -14.89
N SER A 698 -24.76 13.59 -14.41
CA SER A 698 -23.80 13.42 -13.31
C SER A 698 -24.39 12.94 -11.98
N SER A 699 -25.69 13.19 -11.74
CA SER A 699 -26.36 12.88 -10.48
C SER A 699 -26.60 11.37 -10.26
N ILE A 700 -26.61 10.58 -11.33
CA ILE A 700 -26.91 9.14 -11.30
C ILE A 700 -25.65 8.31 -10.95
N ASN A 701 -24.46 8.72 -11.42
CA ASN A 701 -23.22 7.96 -11.24
C ASN A 701 -22.65 8.03 -9.83
N LEU A 702 -22.68 9.20 -9.19
CA LEU A 702 -22.25 9.35 -7.80
C LEU A 702 -23.15 8.55 -6.85
N LYS A 703 -24.47 8.56 -7.09
CA LYS A 703 -25.44 7.73 -6.35
C LYS A 703 -25.18 6.24 -6.55
N ARG A 704 -24.75 5.80 -7.74
CA ARG A 704 -24.47 4.39 -8.03
C ARG A 704 -23.19 3.91 -7.33
N GLN A 705 -22.10 4.68 -7.40
CA GLN A 705 -20.85 4.39 -6.67
C GLN A 705 -21.06 4.44 -5.14
N LEU A 706 -21.75 5.46 -4.63
CA LEU A 706 -22.12 5.56 -3.21
C LEU A 706 -23.05 4.41 -2.80
N SER A 707 -23.97 3.95 -3.65
CA SER A 707 -24.86 2.83 -3.33
C SER A 707 -24.10 1.49 -3.21
N LEU A 708 -23.07 1.29 -4.02
CA LEU A 708 -22.17 0.13 -3.94
C LEU A 708 -21.33 0.22 -2.65
N PHE A 709 -20.81 1.41 -2.33
CA PHE A 709 -20.04 1.68 -1.12
C PHE A 709 -20.87 1.48 0.17
N VAL A 710 -22.05 2.09 0.26
CA VAL A 710 -22.96 2.02 1.42
C VAL A 710 -23.44 0.60 1.68
N LYS A 711 -23.64 -0.22 0.64
CA LYS A 711 -24.02 -1.63 0.80
C LYS A 711 -22.86 -2.52 1.23
N PHE A 712 -21.65 -2.28 0.74
CA PHE A 712 -20.46 -3.01 1.22
C PHE A 712 -20.22 -2.78 2.71
N VAL A 713 -20.45 -1.56 3.19
CA VAL A 713 -20.36 -1.20 4.62
C VAL A 713 -21.50 -1.80 5.46
N LYS A 714 -22.67 -2.09 4.87
CA LYS A 714 -23.81 -2.72 5.57
C LYS A 714 -23.79 -4.25 5.58
N ASN A 715 -23.00 -4.89 4.71
CA ASN A 715 -22.86 -6.35 4.61
C ASN A 715 -21.56 -6.89 5.28
N LYS A 716 -20.85 -6.04 6.00
CA LYS A 716 -19.84 -6.37 7.02
C LYS A 716 -20.39 -5.97 8.38
#